data_AF-A0A2N1F870-F1
#
_entry.id   AF-A0A2N1F870-F1
#
_cell.length_a   1.000
_cell.length_b   1.000
_cell.length_c   1.000
_cell.angle_alpha   90.00
_cell.angle_beta   90.00
_cell.angle_gamma   90.00
#
_symmetry.space_group_name_H-M   'P 1'
#
loop_
_entity.id
_entity.type
_entity.pdbx_description
1 polymer ?
#
loop_
_entity_poly.entity_id
_entity_poly.type
_entity_poly.pdbx_seq_one_letter_code
_entity_poly.pdbx_strand_id
1 'polypeptide(L)'
;MYKKLHLQLILFLFITSISFAQNTNHFSGDNTGQGAEYNTFYGDSIANGAGGTGSKYNTFMGFAAGKKITTSSLWNTFIGYKAGFNSTTADGNIFMGYEAGYNNTTAVDNIFIGFRAGYATVNRSDNTFIGDAAGFSNFEGDDNTFLGEVAGAQNYSGDDNTYIGHKAGAGGVYDISSTKAPNTDTEHSGSDNTFVGSEAGFNITSGDRNTAIGNQAGYDLNSRSGVTLALRKEASYNTFVGDSSGVDVGSGSYNTFIGQAAGAATEYGSYNTFVGARAGWDNNRTNDVGGANYNTYLGFEAGFSNRKGHDNIGIGSKADYIYSGSSINVSRALFIGTNTKVKRDDAILIGHEAKSEHYRNMTIGNYGYNNGLETISIGHKNYAPNGSHYSVLIGANDTITKANSVGLGYKVSVKGDFSTAIGNNVRIEDGLSYASAIGAGSKATLSNTMILGGITATDRVTVGIGTNAPNIKSSIHLADTDKGFLLNRLTTAQRTTLTSSLSLVEIGMLVYDSEEKSLLAWNGTAWESAINTDNQDLTINTTSNVLSLTNDTSTIDLSAYKDNTDTQNLSLSGNNVLISGGNSLDLSDFKDNTDNQDLAINTTSNVLSLTNDATTIDLSAYKDNTDNQDLTINTTSNVLSLTNDTTTIDLSAYKDNTDNQDLTINTTSNVLSLTNDATTIDLSAYKDNTDSQNLSFSGDNIVISGGNSLDLSDFKDNTDNQDLTINTTSNILSLTNDATTIDLSAYKDNTDSQNLSLTGDNIVISGGNSLDLSDFKDNTDNQDLTINTTSNILSLTNDTTTIDLSAYKDNTDNQDLTINTTSNILSLTNDTTTIDLSAYKDNTDNQDLTINTTSNILSLTNDATTIDLSAYKDNTDNQNLTLTGTSLSIADGNSIDLAVLKDGIGTDNQDLTTVLTGNILQIDIQNGNSVSVDLSPILAAHESKINNLIERIERIESCACDGNIPQNRNPEAALYQNVPNPSSLETKIAFYIPENVTTAYLKIHNNIGQFIQKVMINNRGENSIIYDNEFLSSGVYIYTLYTDGVKINSKRMIVK
;
A
#
# COMPACT_ATOMS: atom_id res chain seq x y z
N MET A 1 89.88 -2.51 58.41
CA MET A 1 89.53 -1.08 58.23
C MET A 1 88.27 -0.95 57.37
N TYR A 2 87.27 -1.76 57.73
CA TYR A 2 85.90 -1.84 57.23
C TYR A 2 85.03 -1.31 58.38
N LYS A 3 84.03 -0.46 58.10
CA LYS A 3 83.21 0.37 59.03
C LYS A 3 83.59 1.86 59.01
N LYS A 4 83.26 2.56 57.91
CA LYS A 4 82.87 3.99 57.94
C LYS A 4 82.26 4.53 56.65
N LEU A 5 82.25 3.77 55.54
CA LEU A 5 81.70 4.24 54.27
C LEU A 5 80.35 3.60 53.84
N HIS A 6 79.81 2.67 54.63
CA HIS A 6 78.46 2.10 54.37
C HIS A 6 77.36 2.71 55.24
N LEU A 7 77.71 3.58 56.20
CA LEU A 7 76.74 4.21 57.10
C LEU A 7 76.30 5.61 56.64
N GLN A 8 76.97 6.23 55.66
CA GLN A 8 76.52 7.49 55.06
C GLN A 8 75.65 7.30 53.80
N LEU A 9 75.79 6.17 53.10
CA LEU A 9 74.92 5.88 51.94
C LEU A 9 73.58 5.27 52.35
N ILE A 10 73.54 4.50 53.45
CA ILE A 10 72.28 3.98 54.02
C ILE A 10 71.54 5.07 54.82
N LEU A 11 72.25 6.04 55.41
CA LEU A 11 71.61 7.15 56.13
C LEU A 11 71.04 8.23 55.17
N PHE A 12 71.54 8.34 53.94
CA PHE A 12 70.95 9.23 52.92
C PHE A 12 69.74 8.61 52.19
N LEU A 13 69.64 7.28 52.17
CA LEU A 13 68.52 6.53 51.59
C LEU A 13 67.40 6.20 52.60
N PHE A 14 67.65 6.30 53.91
CA PHE A 14 66.65 6.06 54.97
C PHE A 14 66.11 7.33 55.66
N ILE A 15 66.56 8.54 55.29
CA ILE A 15 66.01 9.80 55.83
C ILE A 15 64.90 10.42 54.94
N THR A 16 64.67 9.90 53.74
CA THR A 16 63.56 10.36 52.87
C THR A 16 62.35 9.44 52.85
N SER A 17 62.29 8.42 53.70
CA SER A 17 61.12 7.56 53.80
C SER A 17 60.87 7.13 55.25
N ILE A 18 59.69 7.51 55.76
CA ILE A 18 59.03 7.11 57.02
C ILE A 18 59.06 8.18 58.14
N SER A 19 58.08 9.09 58.10
CA SER A 19 57.17 9.58 59.17
C SER A 19 56.54 10.90 58.66
N PHE A 20 55.27 11.25 58.74
CA PHE A 20 54.11 10.88 59.56
C PHE A 20 52.85 10.92 58.68
N ALA A 21 51.83 10.16 59.07
CA ALA A 21 50.50 10.33 58.52
C ALA A 21 49.91 11.70 58.94
N GLN A 22 49.17 12.29 58.01
CA GLN A 22 48.12 13.32 58.15
C GLN A 22 48.60 14.78 58.30
N ASN A 23 48.46 15.56 57.21
CA ASN A 23 48.45 17.04 57.08
C ASN A 23 49.58 17.75 56.28
N THR A 24 50.53 17.08 55.59
CA THR A 24 51.64 17.79 54.89
C THR A 24 51.70 17.55 53.37
N ASN A 25 51.89 18.62 52.58
CA ASN A 25 52.13 18.55 51.12
C ASN A 25 53.56 18.07 50.78
N HIS A 26 53.73 17.43 49.63
CA HIS A 26 55.04 17.05 49.08
C HIS A 26 55.37 17.94 47.86
N PHE A 27 56.40 18.78 47.97
CA PHE A 27 56.88 19.67 46.91
C PHE A 27 58.29 19.25 46.46
N SER A 28 58.53 19.16 45.16
CA SER A 28 59.86 18.98 44.56
C SER A 28 59.99 19.89 43.33
N GLY A 29 60.56 21.10 43.52
CA GLY A 29 60.70 22.17 42.52
C GLY A 29 60.73 23.58 43.17
N ASP A 30 60.97 24.63 42.38
CA ASP A 30 60.92 26.05 42.82
C ASP A 30 59.46 26.49 43.06
N ASN A 31 58.86 26.08 44.18
CA ASN A 31 57.50 26.46 44.56
C ASN A 31 57.42 27.15 45.93
N THR A 32 56.80 28.33 45.96
CA THR A 32 56.56 29.14 47.17
C THR A 32 55.09 29.03 47.58
N GLY A 33 54.73 28.18 48.56
CA GLY A 33 53.34 28.13 49.04
C GLY A 33 53.16 27.41 50.37
N GLN A 34 52.97 28.19 51.44
CA GLN A 34 52.42 27.71 52.72
C GLN A 34 50.91 28.00 52.75
N GLY A 35 50.06 26.99 52.92
CA GLY A 35 48.59 27.19 53.08
C GLY A 35 47.67 26.04 52.63
N ALA A 36 48.17 25.05 51.89
CA ALA A 36 47.40 23.93 51.34
C ALA A 36 47.64 22.61 52.13
N GLU A 37 46.73 21.64 52.09
CA GLU A 37 46.89 20.33 52.78
C GLU A 37 46.74 19.14 51.81
N TYR A 38 47.50 18.06 51.99
CA TYR A 38 47.37 16.80 51.24
C TYR A 38 47.59 16.90 49.70
N ASN A 39 48.50 17.75 49.23
CA ASN A 39 48.84 17.85 47.80
C ASN A 39 50.22 17.26 47.46
N THR A 40 50.38 16.76 46.23
CA THR A 40 51.65 16.26 45.66
C THR A 40 52.01 17.06 44.42
N PHE A 41 53.10 17.84 44.44
CA PHE A 41 53.54 18.66 43.31
C PHE A 41 54.99 18.35 42.90
N TYR A 42 55.20 18.02 41.62
CA TYR A 42 56.51 17.62 41.08
C TYR A 42 56.77 18.21 39.68
N GLY A 43 57.67 19.18 39.56
CA GLY A 43 58.00 19.87 38.30
C GLY A 43 58.09 21.40 38.45
N ASP A 44 58.60 22.07 37.41
CA ASP A 44 58.78 23.53 37.41
C ASP A 44 57.49 24.28 37.04
N SER A 45 57.32 25.51 37.58
CA SER A 45 56.20 26.41 37.30
C SER A 45 54.80 25.84 37.61
N ILE A 46 54.69 24.87 38.52
CA ILE A 46 53.41 24.22 38.90
C ILE A 46 52.61 25.11 39.85
N ALA A 47 51.35 25.35 39.50
CA ALA A 47 50.33 25.95 40.37
C ALA A 47 50.82 27.13 41.24
N ASN A 48 51.34 28.19 40.58
CA ASN A 48 51.97 29.36 41.21
C ASN A 48 51.05 30.18 42.16
N GLY A 49 49.79 29.78 42.36
CA GLY A 49 48.86 30.34 43.32
C GLY A 49 48.10 29.31 44.19
N ALA A 50 48.36 28.01 44.05
CA ALA A 50 47.68 26.96 44.84
C ALA A 50 48.07 26.94 46.33
N GLY A 51 48.87 27.90 46.78
CA GLY A 51 49.16 28.18 48.19
C GLY A 51 48.11 29.02 48.92
N GLY A 52 46.98 29.36 48.28
CA GLY A 52 45.84 30.02 48.94
C GLY A 52 45.15 29.11 49.97
N THR A 53 44.60 29.69 51.03
CA THR A 53 43.79 28.98 52.03
C THR A 53 42.64 28.23 51.35
N GLY A 54 42.69 26.90 51.30
CA GLY A 54 41.56 26.05 50.85
C GLY A 54 41.88 24.93 49.87
N SER A 55 43.01 24.94 49.14
CA SER A 55 43.33 23.87 48.16
C SER A 55 43.82 22.58 48.83
N LYS A 56 43.23 21.43 48.47
CA LYS A 56 43.51 20.12 49.09
C LYS A 56 43.37 18.94 48.14
N TYR A 57 44.09 17.85 48.42
CA TYR A 57 43.95 16.57 47.72
C TYR A 57 44.29 16.58 46.21
N ASN A 58 45.21 17.44 45.78
CA ASN A 58 45.62 17.52 44.38
C ASN A 58 46.96 16.81 44.10
N THR A 59 47.12 16.25 42.90
CA THR A 59 48.38 15.67 42.39
C THR A 59 48.77 16.33 41.07
N PHE A 60 49.80 17.18 41.06
CA PHE A 60 50.30 17.84 39.85
C PHE A 60 51.74 17.42 39.52
N MET A 61 51.99 17.00 38.28
CA MET A 61 53.28 16.54 37.80
C MET A 61 53.56 17.01 36.37
N GLY A 62 54.71 17.66 36.14
CA GLY A 62 55.12 18.16 34.82
C GLY A 62 55.21 19.69 34.74
N PHE A 63 55.94 20.20 33.75
CA PHE A 63 56.16 21.65 33.59
C PHE A 63 54.83 22.39 33.40
N ALA A 64 54.59 23.39 34.26
CA ALA A 64 53.41 24.25 34.24
C ALA A 64 52.04 23.55 34.34
N ALA A 65 51.99 22.34 34.89
CA ALA A 65 50.72 21.69 35.22
C ALA A 65 49.95 22.53 36.26
N GLY A 66 48.67 22.80 36.01
CA GLY A 66 47.80 23.58 36.92
C GLY A 66 48.27 25.03 37.18
N LYS A 67 49.11 25.62 36.31
CA LYS A 67 49.84 26.88 36.61
C LYS A 67 48.96 28.05 37.05
N LYS A 68 47.76 28.21 36.46
CA LYS A 68 46.83 29.31 36.76
C LYS A 68 45.90 29.06 37.95
N ILE A 69 46.06 27.97 38.69
CA ILE A 69 45.28 27.75 39.91
C ILE A 69 45.69 28.82 40.93
N THR A 70 44.78 29.74 41.24
CA THR A 70 45.00 30.91 42.12
C THR A 70 44.07 30.95 43.34
N THR A 71 43.11 30.04 43.45
CA THR A 71 42.11 29.95 44.55
C THR A 71 41.94 28.50 45.05
N SER A 72 40.98 28.23 45.94
CA SER A 72 40.73 26.88 46.49
C SER A 72 40.33 25.90 45.39
N SER A 73 41.17 24.89 45.15
CA SER A 73 40.96 23.81 44.17
C SER A 73 41.17 22.45 44.84
N LEU A 74 40.27 21.50 44.58
CA LEU A 74 40.15 20.24 45.30
C LEU A 74 40.14 19.01 44.37
N TRP A 75 40.77 17.91 44.81
CA TRP A 75 40.65 16.57 44.21
C TRP A 75 41.10 16.43 42.74
N ASN A 76 42.02 17.27 42.26
CA ASN A 76 42.50 17.21 40.87
C ASN A 76 43.77 16.37 40.69
N THR A 77 43.91 15.67 39.57
CA THR A 77 45.14 14.96 39.16
C THR A 77 45.60 15.46 37.79
N PHE A 78 46.63 16.31 37.74
CA PHE A 78 47.21 16.85 36.50
C PHE A 78 48.61 16.32 36.24
N ILE A 79 48.82 15.52 35.19
CA ILE A 79 50.08 14.86 34.89
C ILE A 79 50.45 15.08 33.42
N GLY A 80 51.44 15.91 33.14
CA GLY A 80 51.93 16.20 31.80
C GLY A 80 52.38 17.65 31.61
N TYR A 81 53.01 17.93 30.47
CA TYR A 81 53.39 19.30 30.10
C TYR A 81 52.12 20.14 29.91
N LYS A 82 51.96 21.20 30.72
CA LYS A 82 50.82 22.14 30.67
C LYS A 82 49.43 21.49 30.81
N ALA A 83 49.32 20.32 31.45
CA ALA A 83 48.01 19.75 31.79
C ALA A 83 47.25 20.70 32.73
N GLY A 84 46.00 21.04 32.41
CA GLY A 84 45.19 21.99 33.20
C GLY A 84 45.80 23.39 33.35
N PHE A 85 46.59 23.86 32.38
CA PHE A 85 47.39 25.09 32.52
C PHE A 85 46.57 26.32 32.90
N ASN A 86 45.39 26.51 32.28
CA ASN A 86 44.53 27.66 32.52
C ASN A 86 43.54 27.49 33.69
N SER A 87 43.50 26.33 34.37
CA SER A 87 42.51 26.07 35.42
C SER A 87 42.66 27.04 36.59
N THR A 88 41.56 27.68 37.02
CA THR A 88 41.55 28.68 38.11
C THR A 88 40.83 28.21 39.38
N THR A 89 39.67 27.57 39.23
CA THR A 89 38.76 27.10 40.32
C THR A 89 38.18 25.71 40.01
N ALA A 90 38.93 24.88 39.28
CA ALA A 90 38.49 23.56 38.82
C ALA A 90 38.65 22.51 39.93
N ASP A 91 37.66 21.64 40.12
CA ASP A 91 37.59 20.60 41.15
C ASP A 91 37.29 19.23 40.53
N GLY A 92 37.85 18.15 41.09
CA GLY A 92 37.49 16.77 40.70
C GLY A 92 38.02 16.29 39.34
N ASN A 93 38.93 17.00 38.69
CA ASN A 93 39.36 16.66 37.33
C ASN A 93 40.61 15.75 37.27
N ILE A 94 40.68 14.86 36.28
CA ILE A 94 41.86 14.04 35.96
C ILE A 94 42.38 14.43 34.57
N PHE A 95 43.48 15.18 34.49
CA PHE A 95 44.13 15.54 33.23
C PHE A 95 45.49 14.87 33.10
N MET A 96 45.66 13.98 32.12
CA MET A 96 46.91 13.23 31.91
C MET A 96 47.33 13.27 30.44
N GLY A 97 48.43 13.96 30.14
CA GLY A 97 48.96 14.07 28.79
C GLY A 97 49.52 15.46 28.48
N TYR A 98 50.13 15.62 27.30
CA TYR A 98 50.60 16.90 26.81
C TYR A 98 49.40 17.81 26.51
N GLU A 99 49.30 18.95 27.20
CA GLU A 99 48.23 19.95 27.02
C GLU A 99 46.79 19.40 27.20
N ALA A 100 46.62 18.31 27.95
CA ALA A 100 45.29 17.81 28.33
C ALA A 100 44.56 18.86 29.20
N GLY A 101 43.33 19.23 28.83
CA GLY A 101 42.54 20.26 29.52
C GLY A 101 43.19 21.65 29.53
N TYR A 102 44.01 22.00 28.54
CA TYR A 102 44.84 23.21 28.55
C TYR A 102 44.05 24.52 28.78
N ASN A 103 42.90 24.70 28.14
CA ASN A 103 42.06 25.90 28.26
C ASN A 103 40.98 25.84 29.34
N ASN A 104 40.91 24.76 30.12
CA ASN A 104 39.97 24.64 31.22
C ASN A 104 40.18 25.79 32.21
N THR A 105 39.11 26.48 32.64
CA THR A 105 39.16 27.54 33.65
C THR A 105 38.42 27.15 34.92
N THR A 106 37.12 26.83 34.84
CA THR A 106 36.30 26.57 36.05
C THR A 106 35.58 25.22 36.05
N ALA A 107 35.80 24.38 35.05
CA ALA A 107 35.01 23.16 34.91
C ALA A 107 35.39 22.07 35.91
N VAL A 108 34.44 21.20 36.23
CA VAL A 108 34.58 20.18 37.28
C VAL A 108 34.33 18.77 36.74
N ASP A 109 34.82 17.76 37.47
CA ASP A 109 34.49 16.34 37.24
C ASP A 109 34.78 15.80 35.83
N ASN A 110 35.80 16.34 35.14
CA ASN A 110 36.25 15.85 33.83
C ASN A 110 37.42 14.87 33.92
N ILE A 111 37.47 13.88 33.02
CA ILE A 111 38.59 12.95 32.84
C ILE A 111 39.18 13.12 31.44
N PHE A 112 40.32 13.78 31.29
CA PHE A 112 41.02 13.96 30.01
C PHE A 112 42.37 13.23 30.01
N ILE A 113 42.51 12.17 29.21
CA ILE A 113 43.71 11.33 29.15
C ILE A 113 44.16 11.19 27.69
N GLY A 114 45.27 11.82 27.31
CA GLY A 114 45.81 11.78 25.96
C GLY A 114 46.53 13.07 25.57
N PHE A 115 47.22 13.05 24.42
CA PHE A 115 47.80 14.27 23.86
C PHE A 115 46.65 15.19 23.41
N ARG A 116 46.56 16.38 24.02
CA ARG A 116 45.53 17.40 23.74
C ARG A 116 44.07 16.94 23.89
N ALA A 117 43.80 15.94 24.72
CA ALA A 117 42.43 15.58 25.09
C ALA A 117 41.76 16.76 25.82
N GLY A 118 40.55 17.16 25.38
CA GLY A 118 39.80 18.29 25.94
C GLY A 118 40.53 19.64 25.87
N TYR A 119 41.40 19.87 24.88
CA TYR A 119 42.25 21.05 24.80
C TYR A 119 41.48 22.39 24.83
N ALA A 120 40.36 22.48 24.10
CA ALA A 120 39.54 23.68 23.98
C ALA A 120 38.45 23.82 25.06
N THR A 121 38.27 22.83 25.93
CA THR A 121 37.22 22.85 26.96
C THR A 121 37.51 23.91 28.01
N VAL A 122 36.56 24.83 28.24
CA VAL A 122 36.74 26.00 29.13
C VAL A 122 36.00 25.82 30.46
N ASN A 123 34.66 25.82 30.46
CA ASN A 123 33.82 25.82 31.67
C ASN A 123 32.86 24.63 31.76
N ARG A 124 33.09 23.57 30.97
CA ARG A 124 32.17 22.43 30.79
C ARG A 124 32.60 21.17 31.53
N SER A 125 31.65 20.52 32.20
CA SER A 125 31.86 19.54 33.26
C SER A 125 31.36 18.15 32.84
N ASP A 126 31.69 17.14 33.65
CA ASP A 126 31.17 15.76 33.52
C ASP A 126 31.57 15.06 32.20
N ASN A 127 32.65 15.49 31.56
CA ASN A 127 33.16 14.86 30.32
C ASN A 127 34.28 13.84 30.59
N THR A 128 34.24 12.70 29.91
CA THR A 128 35.31 11.67 29.91
C THR A 128 35.93 11.52 28.51
N PHE A 129 37.11 12.10 28.29
CA PHE A 129 37.86 12.02 27.04
C PHE A 129 39.16 11.23 27.19
N ILE A 130 39.31 10.12 26.46
CA ILE A 130 40.49 9.25 26.52
C ILE A 130 40.95 8.94 25.10
N GLY A 131 42.11 9.44 24.71
CA GLY A 131 42.68 9.26 23.37
C GLY A 131 43.44 10.50 22.89
N ASP A 132 44.25 10.34 21.85
CA ASP A 132 44.88 11.47 21.16
C ASP A 132 43.80 12.39 20.58
N ALA A 133 43.79 13.66 20.97
CA ALA A 133 42.82 14.67 20.54
C ALA A 133 41.32 14.31 20.75
N ALA A 134 41.00 13.42 21.68
CA ALA A 134 39.61 13.15 22.05
C ALA A 134 38.96 14.42 22.63
N GLY A 135 37.81 14.83 22.08
CA GLY A 135 37.10 16.05 22.47
C GLY A 135 37.90 17.35 22.30
N PHE A 136 38.86 17.38 21.36
CA PHE A 136 39.80 18.50 21.19
C PHE A 136 39.13 19.88 21.15
N SER A 137 38.04 20.03 20.39
CA SER A 137 37.31 21.28 20.17
C SER A 137 36.09 21.48 21.09
N ASN A 138 35.84 20.60 22.07
CA ASN A 138 34.64 20.67 22.92
C ASN A 138 34.62 21.95 23.75
N PHE A 139 33.81 22.94 23.34
CA PHE A 139 33.80 24.30 23.89
C PHE A 139 32.62 24.54 24.84
N GLU A 140 31.42 24.11 24.44
CA GLU A 140 30.16 24.27 25.18
C GLU A 140 29.52 22.96 25.66
N GLY A 141 29.99 21.79 25.22
CA GLY A 141 29.35 20.50 25.53
C GLY A 141 29.68 19.92 26.91
N ASP A 142 28.67 19.42 27.61
CA ASP A 142 28.68 18.76 28.92
C ASP A 142 28.29 17.26 28.79
N ASP A 143 28.57 16.44 29.81
CA ASP A 143 28.12 15.03 29.92
C ASP A 143 28.55 14.06 28.77
N ASN A 144 29.67 14.32 28.10
CA ASN A 144 30.13 13.50 26.98
C ASN A 144 31.18 12.43 27.36
N THR A 145 31.10 11.24 26.76
CA THR A 145 32.10 10.16 26.88
C THR A 145 32.76 9.85 25.54
N PHE A 146 34.01 10.28 25.34
CA PHE A 146 34.80 10.02 24.13
C PHE A 146 36.02 9.13 24.41
N LEU A 147 36.10 7.97 23.77
CA LEU A 147 37.19 7.00 23.92
C LEU A 147 37.74 6.58 22.55
N GLY A 148 38.91 7.08 22.18
CA GLY A 148 39.57 6.77 20.91
C GLY A 148 40.37 7.96 20.38
N GLU A 149 41.31 7.68 19.48
CA GLU A 149 41.99 8.75 18.73
C GLU A 149 40.95 9.57 17.94
N VAL A 150 40.94 10.89 18.18
CA VAL A 150 40.10 11.88 17.47
C VAL A 150 38.60 11.62 17.66
N ALA A 151 38.20 10.85 18.69
CA ALA A 151 36.80 10.67 19.04
C ALA A 151 36.18 12.02 19.49
N GLY A 152 35.07 12.43 18.86
CA GLY A 152 34.40 13.69 19.15
C GLY A 152 35.25 14.94 18.97
N ALA A 153 36.32 14.88 18.15
CA ALA A 153 37.33 15.94 18.11
C ALA A 153 36.79 17.32 17.68
N GLN A 154 35.72 17.36 16.88
CA GLN A 154 35.04 18.60 16.48
C GLN A 154 33.76 18.89 17.25
N ASN A 155 33.38 18.11 18.28
CA ASN A 155 32.23 18.44 19.13
C ASN A 155 32.43 19.87 19.64
N TYR A 156 31.46 20.75 19.41
CA TYR A 156 31.50 22.15 19.82
C TYR A 156 30.58 22.36 21.02
N SER A 157 29.30 22.03 20.89
CA SER A 157 28.27 22.25 21.91
C SER A 157 27.34 21.06 22.15
N GLY A 158 27.60 19.89 21.55
CA GLY A 158 26.76 18.71 21.75
C GLY A 158 26.92 18.11 23.14
N ASP A 159 25.80 17.76 23.77
CA ASP A 159 25.72 17.17 25.10
C ASP A 159 25.31 15.69 25.05
N ASP A 160 25.55 14.95 26.15
CA ASP A 160 25.07 13.57 26.34
C ASP A 160 25.51 12.56 25.26
N ASN A 161 26.68 12.78 24.62
CA ASN A 161 27.18 11.90 23.57
C ASN A 161 28.14 10.82 24.08
N THR A 162 28.04 9.60 23.55
CA THR A 162 28.97 8.49 23.80
C THR A 162 29.66 8.06 22.51
N TYR A 163 30.94 8.41 22.33
CA TYR A 163 31.74 8.06 21.16
C TYR A 163 32.91 7.14 21.53
N ILE A 164 32.93 5.92 21.00
CA ILE A 164 33.94 4.90 21.31
C ILE A 164 34.51 4.33 20.01
N GLY A 165 35.75 4.66 19.70
CA GLY A 165 36.46 4.20 18.51
C GLY A 165 37.33 5.28 17.88
N HIS A 166 38.28 4.88 17.03
CA HIS A 166 39.07 5.81 16.23
C HIS A 166 38.13 6.64 15.33
N LYS A 167 38.16 7.97 15.48
CA LYS A 167 37.35 8.95 14.76
C LYS A 167 35.83 8.77 14.86
N ALA A 168 35.33 8.15 15.94
CA ALA A 168 33.89 8.12 16.20
C ALA A 168 33.36 9.54 16.45
N GLY A 169 32.32 9.97 15.74
CA GLY A 169 31.73 11.32 15.88
C GLY A 169 32.70 12.47 15.60
N ALA A 170 33.72 12.29 14.76
CA ALA A 170 34.81 13.27 14.60
C ALA A 170 34.39 14.57 13.89
N GLY A 171 33.28 14.60 13.15
CA GLY A 171 32.77 15.78 12.44
C GLY A 171 33.56 16.15 11.18
N GLY A 172 34.04 15.16 10.41
CA GLY A 172 34.74 15.38 9.13
C GLY A 172 36.25 15.65 9.24
N VAL A 173 36.79 16.55 8.41
CA VAL A 173 38.25 16.76 8.28
C VAL A 173 38.83 17.47 9.50
N TYR A 174 39.50 16.70 10.34
CA TYR A 174 40.21 17.16 11.52
C TYR A 174 41.65 17.62 11.20
N ASP A 175 41.98 18.88 11.48
CA ASP A 175 43.36 19.40 11.45
C ASP A 175 43.89 19.67 12.87
N ILE A 176 44.69 18.73 13.40
CA ILE A 176 45.33 18.80 14.73
C ILE A 176 46.39 19.92 14.85
N SER A 177 46.76 20.57 13.74
CA SER A 177 47.84 21.56 13.70
C SER A 177 47.40 22.97 14.07
N SER A 178 46.09 23.25 14.04
CA SER A 178 45.56 24.57 14.36
C SER A 178 45.31 24.70 15.87
N THR A 179 45.97 25.66 16.52
CA THR A 179 45.65 26.09 17.90
C THR A 179 44.41 27.00 17.95
N LYS A 180 43.66 27.07 16.85
CA LYS A 180 42.53 28.00 16.69
C LYS A 180 41.27 27.28 17.17
N ALA A 181 40.48 27.94 18.01
CA ALA A 181 39.10 27.56 18.21
C ALA A 181 38.43 27.43 16.82
N PRO A 182 37.60 26.41 16.58
CA PRO A 182 36.94 26.21 15.30
C PRO A 182 36.18 27.48 14.89
N ASN A 183 36.05 27.71 13.58
CA ASN A 183 35.17 28.77 13.10
C ASN A 183 33.72 28.42 13.45
N THR A 184 32.87 29.44 13.60
CA THR A 184 31.46 29.29 14.01
C THR A 184 30.55 28.69 12.92
N ASP A 185 31.11 28.30 11.78
CA ASP A 185 30.34 27.92 10.59
C ASP A 185 30.33 26.41 10.32
N THR A 186 31.05 25.62 11.14
CA THR A 186 31.19 24.14 11.03
C THR A 186 31.06 23.42 12.39
N GLU A 187 30.30 24.00 13.31
CA GLU A 187 30.16 23.52 14.70
C GLU A 187 29.41 22.17 14.77
N HIS A 188 30.02 21.17 15.44
CA HIS A 188 29.31 19.94 15.79
C HIS A 188 28.48 20.18 17.07
N SER A 189 27.16 20.21 16.96
CA SER A 189 26.21 20.53 18.04
C SER A 189 25.17 19.43 18.31
N GLY A 190 25.27 18.30 17.61
CA GLY A 190 24.39 17.14 17.82
C GLY A 190 24.52 16.54 19.23
N SER A 191 23.39 16.27 19.86
CA SER A 191 23.30 15.74 21.23
C SER A 191 22.62 14.36 21.28
N ASP A 192 22.74 13.66 22.41
CA ASP A 192 22.14 12.34 22.66
C ASP A 192 22.63 11.23 21.69
N ASN A 193 23.81 11.33 21.09
CA ASN A 193 24.30 10.35 20.13
C ASN A 193 25.14 9.24 20.78
N THR A 194 25.01 7.99 20.31
CA THR A 194 25.83 6.85 20.72
C THR A 194 26.54 6.23 19.52
N PHE A 195 27.84 6.44 19.38
CA PHE A 195 28.67 5.88 18.31
C PHE A 195 29.74 4.94 18.86
N VAL A 196 29.72 3.68 18.41
CA VAL A 196 30.65 2.64 18.86
C VAL A 196 31.22 1.89 17.66
N GLY A 197 32.49 2.13 17.35
CA GLY A 197 33.19 1.58 16.20
C GLY A 197 34.13 2.60 15.57
N SER A 198 35.10 2.14 14.79
CA SER A 198 35.95 3.06 14.02
C SER A 198 35.10 3.78 12.98
N GLU A 199 35.20 5.10 12.94
CA GLU A 199 34.48 5.99 12.01
C GLU A 199 32.94 5.88 12.08
N ALA A 200 32.39 5.40 13.20
CA ALA A 200 30.96 5.46 13.44
C ALA A 200 30.53 6.93 13.62
N GLY A 201 29.50 7.38 12.88
CA GLY A 201 29.07 8.79 12.92
C GLY A 201 30.12 9.79 12.41
N PHE A 202 31.07 9.39 11.55
CA PHE A 202 32.26 10.19 11.26
C PHE A 202 31.98 11.64 10.80
N ASN A 203 31.01 11.83 9.90
CA ASN A 203 30.74 13.14 9.31
C ASN A 203 29.72 13.99 10.07
N ILE A 204 29.00 13.45 11.05
CA ILE A 204 27.90 14.17 11.73
C ILE A 204 28.33 15.54 12.29
N THR A 205 27.50 16.56 12.10
CA THR A 205 27.71 17.90 12.66
C THR A 205 26.58 18.30 13.63
N SER A 206 25.30 18.24 13.27
CA SER A 206 24.18 18.76 14.09
C SER A 206 23.03 17.76 14.32
N GLY A 207 23.20 16.50 13.94
CA GLY A 207 22.17 15.46 14.10
C GLY A 207 22.05 14.96 15.55
N ASP A 208 20.83 14.77 16.04
CA ASP A 208 20.55 14.33 17.42
C ASP A 208 20.03 12.89 17.49
N ARG A 209 20.27 12.22 18.62
CA ARG A 209 19.63 10.94 18.99
C ARG A 209 19.89 9.81 18.00
N ASN A 210 21.10 9.74 17.46
CA ASN A 210 21.52 8.66 16.59
C ASN A 210 22.30 7.60 17.37
N THR A 211 22.02 6.33 17.11
CA THR A 211 22.82 5.20 17.59
C THR A 211 23.51 4.55 16.40
N ALA A 212 24.83 4.45 16.39
CA ALA A 212 25.60 3.76 15.36
C ALA A 212 26.63 2.81 15.97
N ILE A 213 26.50 1.52 15.74
CA ILE A 213 27.36 0.47 16.31
C ILE A 213 27.93 -0.40 15.20
N GLY A 214 29.24 -0.29 14.94
CA GLY A 214 29.93 -0.99 13.86
C GLY A 214 30.99 -0.12 13.20
N ASN A 215 31.91 -0.73 12.44
CA ASN A 215 32.85 0.03 11.62
C ASN A 215 32.06 0.81 10.55
N GLN A 216 32.28 2.13 10.46
CA GLN A 216 31.60 3.01 9.50
C GLN A 216 30.06 2.98 9.56
N ALA A 217 29.47 2.57 10.70
CA ALA A 217 28.04 2.68 10.90
C ALA A 217 27.65 4.17 10.97
N GLY A 218 26.67 4.61 10.17
CA GLY A 218 26.29 6.03 10.13
C GLY A 218 27.43 6.95 9.69
N TYR A 219 28.28 6.54 8.74
CA TYR A 219 29.47 7.30 8.36
C TYR A 219 29.16 8.72 7.87
N ASP A 220 28.15 8.88 7.00
CA ASP A 220 27.68 10.14 6.43
C ASP A 220 26.21 10.42 6.77
N LEU A 221 26.02 11.32 7.74
CA LEU A 221 24.72 11.73 8.30
C LEU A 221 24.42 13.21 8.06
N ASN A 222 25.13 13.83 7.10
CA ASN A 222 25.08 15.28 6.90
C ASN A 222 23.97 15.73 5.96
N SER A 223 23.58 16.99 6.12
CA SER A 223 22.65 17.65 5.20
C SER A 223 23.35 17.98 3.87
N ARG A 224 22.59 17.93 2.77
CA ARG A 224 23.10 18.23 1.42
C ARG A 224 23.68 19.65 1.35
N SER A 225 24.89 19.75 0.81
CA SER A 225 25.49 21.06 0.47
C SER A 225 24.60 21.82 -0.52
N GLY A 226 24.09 22.99 -0.11
CA GLY A 226 23.24 23.86 -0.94
C GLY A 226 21.79 24.04 -0.47
N VAL A 227 21.36 23.43 0.63
CA VAL A 227 20.03 23.67 1.23
C VAL A 227 20.07 24.92 2.13
N THR A 228 19.12 25.84 1.94
CA THR A 228 18.97 27.09 2.70
C THR A 228 18.97 26.84 4.20
N LEU A 229 19.64 27.72 4.96
CA LEU A 229 19.95 27.64 6.40
C LEU A 229 18.79 27.21 7.33
N ALA A 230 17.52 27.37 6.95
CA ALA A 230 16.36 26.99 7.76
C ALA A 230 15.99 25.49 7.74
N LEU A 231 16.61 24.67 6.87
CA LEU A 231 16.30 23.23 6.71
C LEU A 231 17.50 22.31 7.01
N ARG A 232 18.56 22.82 7.63
CA ARG A 232 19.77 22.05 7.99
C ARG A 232 19.57 21.09 9.16
N LYS A 233 18.45 20.36 9.23
CA LYS A 233 18.39 19.25 10.19
C LYS A 233 19.10 18.06 9.57
N GLU A 234 20.27 17.74 10.11
CA GLU A 234 20.99 16.51 9.80
C GLU A 234 20.23 15.27 10.30
N ALA A 235 20.73 14.09 9.92
CA ALA A 235 20.11 12.82 10.30
C ALA A 235 19.85 12.78 11.80
N SER A 236 18.61 12.52 12.20
CA SER A 236 18.25 12.39 13.62
C SER A 236 17.39 11.16 13.87
N TYR A 237 17.42 10.65 15.09
CA TYR A 237 16.60 9.49 15.52
C TYR A 237 16.87 8.21 14.73
N ASN A 238 18.11 7.98 14.28
CA ASN A 238 18.46 6.77 13.55
C ASN A 238 19.12 5.71 14.45
N THR A 239 18.92 4.44 14.12
CA THR A 239 19.61 3.30 14.75
C THR A 239 20.30 2.46 13.69
N PHE A 240 21.62 2.38 13.74
CA PHE A 240 22.47 1.64 12.81
C PHE A 240 23.31 0.62 13.59
N VAL A 241 23.19 -0.66 13.25
CA VAL A 241 23.94 -1.74 13.92
C VAL A 241 24.49 -2.69 12.87
N GLY A 242 25.81 -2.67 12.66
CA GLY A 242 26.51 -3.50 11.69
C GLY A 242 27.66 -2.74 11.01
N ASP A 243 28.59 -3.49 10.46
CA ASP A 243 29.64 -2.95 9.58
C ASP A 243 28.99 -2.24 8.38
N SER A 244 29.33 -0.97 8.16
CA SER A 244 28.82 -0.13 7.09
C SER A 244 27.29 0.04 7.04
N SER A 245 26.55 -0.18 8.14
CA SER A 245 25.11 0.07 8.17
C SER A 245 24.83 1.57 8.11
N GLY A 246 23.98 2.03 7.18
CA GLY A 246 23.66 3.45 7.01
C GLY A 246 24.86 4.35 6.69
N VAL A 247 25.79 3.91 5.83
CA VAL A 247 26.98 4.70 5.46
C VAL A 247 26.62 6.04 4.84
N ASP A 248 25.59 6.09 4.00
CA ASP A 248 25.22 7.26 3.22
C ASP A 248 23.72 7.50 3.35
N VAL A 249 23.31 8.11 4.47
CA VAL A 249 21.91 8.42 4.79
C VAL A 249 21.63 9.91 4.60
N GLY A 250 22.65 10.76 4.61
CA GLY A 250 22.48 12.20 4.50
C GLY A 250 21.53 12.72 5.59
N SER A 251 20.56 13.58 5.24
CA SER A 251 19.58 14.11 6.21
C SER A 251 18.39 13.17 6.53
N GLY A 252 18.46 11.90 6.16
CA GLY A 252 17.41 10.91 6.46
C GLY A 252 17.22 10.67 7.96
N SER A 253 15.98 10.64 8.45
CA SER A 253 15.68 10.52 9.87
C SER A 253 14.73 9.36 10.19
N TYR A 254 14.71 8.90 11.45
CA TYR A 254 13.85 7.81 11.92
C TYR A 254 14.08 6.46 11.21
N ASN A 255 15.31 6.14 10.86
CA ASN A 255 15.66 4.86 10.24
C ASN A 255 16.18 3.84 11.27
N THR A 256 15.87 2.55 11.07
CA THR A 256 16.43 1.44 11.85
C THR A 256 17.08 0.44 10.91
N PHE A 257 18.42 0.40 10.85
CA PHE A 257 19.20 -0.51 10.01
C PHE A 257 20.05 -1.46 10.85
N ILE A 258 19.80 -2.76 10.72
CA ILE A 258 20.50 -3.80 11.48
C ILE A 258 21.03 -4.87 10.51
N GLY A 259 22.34 -5.01 10.43
CA GLY A 259 23.05 -5.96 9.56
C GLY A 259 24.17 -5.29 8.78
N GLN A 260 25.11 -6.10 8.30
CA GLN A 260 26.21 -5.62 7.47
C GLN A 260 25.66 -4.89 6.24
N ALA A 261 26.03 -3.61 6.11
CA ALA A 261 25.63 -2.71 5.03
C ALA A 261 24.12 -2.66 4.75
N ALA A 262 23.30 -2.81 5.80
CA ALA A 262 21.88 -2.51 5.69
C ALA A 262 21.70 -1.00 5.50
N GLY A 263 20.90 -0.60 4.52
CA GLY A 263 20.64 0.80 4.19
C GLY A 263 21.85 1.61 3.73
N ALA A 264 22.89 0.97 3.18
CA ALA A 264 24.17 1.61 2.89
C ALA A 264 24.10 2.88 2.02
N ALA A 265 23.18 2.94 1.04
CA ALA A 265 22.91 4.10 0.20
C ALA A 265 21.44 4.52 0.33
N THR A 266 21.06 4.96 1.53
CA THR A 266 19.70 5.43 1.86
C THR A 266 19.62 6.94 1.99
N GLU A 267 20.22 7.64 1.04
CA GLU A 267 20.38 9.09 1.10
C GLU A 267 19.01 9.78 1.19
N TYR A 268 18.81 10.64 2.18
CA TYR A 268 17.57 11.38 2.47
C TYR A 268 16.33 10.53 2.81
N GLY A 269 16.42 9.21 2.72
CA GLY A 269 15.33 8.30 3.06
C GLY A 269 15.05 8.32 4.56
N SER A 270 13.78 8.44 4.92
CA SER A 270 13.30 8.52 6.30
C SER A 270 12.26 7.45 6.59
N TYR A 271 12.10 7.11 7.87
CA TYR A 271 11.10 6.14 8.34
C TYR A 271 11.28 4.72 7.79
N ASN A 272 12.51 4.30 7.50
CA ASN A 272 12.79 2.96 6.97
C ASN A 272 13.23 1.98 8.07
N THR A 273 12.86 0.71 7.92
CA THR A 273 13.30 -0.39 8.81
C THR A 273 13.93 -1.52 8.01
N PHE A 274 15.25 -1.66 8.07
CA PHE A 274 16.01 -2.68 7.35
C PHE A 274 16.72 -3.63 8.32
N VAL A 275 16.43 -4.92 8.22
CA VAL A 275 17.03 -5.95 9.09
C VAL A 275 17.52 -7.12 8.22
N GLY A 276 18.83 -7.31 8.19
CA GLY A 276 19.52 -8.32 7.38
C GLY A 276 20.70 -7.73 6.63
N ALA A 277 21.71 -8.56 6.34
CA ALA A 277 22.86 -8.10 5.57
C ALA A 277 22.41 -7.63 4.18
N ARG A 278 22.82 -6.42 3.82
CA ARG A 278 22.48 -5.72 2.56
C ARG A 278 20.98 -5.48 2.33
N ALA A 279 20.15 -5.53 3.37
CA ALA A 279 18.76 -5.13 3.26
C ALA A 279 18.68 -3.63 2.91
N GLY A 280 17.91 -3.27 1.88
CA GLY A 280 17.78 -1.88 1.42
C GLY A 280 19.10 -1.23 0.97
N TRP A 281 20.08 -1.99 0.48
CA TRP A 281 21.42 -1.47 0.14
C TRP A 281 21.37 -0.21 -0.75
N ASP A 282 20.59 -0.23 -1.84
CA ASP A 282 20.56 0.84 -2.86
C ASP A 282 19.41 1.84 -2.67
N ASN A 283 18.77 1.84 -1.49
CA ASN A 283 17.50 2.51 -1.18
C ASN A 283 17.57 4.05 -1.23
N ASN A 284 17.71 4.64 -2.43
CA ASN A 284 17.86 6.07 -2.75
C ASN A 284 19.23 6.56 -3.21
N ARG A 285 20.00 5.74 -3.92
CA ARG A 285 21.21 6.20 -4.64
C ARG A 285 20.99 7.31 -5.68
N THR A 286 19.74 7.66 -5.97
CA THR A 286 19.40 8.77 -6.86
C THR A 286 19.39 10.14 -6.19
N ASN A 287 19.52 10.18 -4.85
CA ASN A 287 19.69 11.40 -4.07
C ASN A 287 18.45 12.31 -4.12
N ASP A 288 17.26 11.69 -4.22
CA ASP A 288 15.97 12.38 -4.30
C ASP A 288 15.39 12.62 -2.91
N VAL A 289 15.06 13.86 -2.56
CA VAL A 289 14.58 14.26 -1.23
C VAL A 289 13.12 13.85 -0.90
N GLY A 290 12.44 13.12 -1.79
CA GLY A 290 11.04 12.71 -1.62
C GLY A 290 10.77 11.22 -1.83
N GLY A 291 11.80 10.43 -2.21
CA GLY A 291 11.69 9.01 -2.48
C GLY A 291 12.18 8.13 -1.33
N ALA A 292 11.95 6.83 -1.44
CA ALA A 292 12.58 5.81 -0.59
C ALA A 292 12.26 5.87 0.91
N ASN A 293 11.10 6.42 1.25
CA ASN A 293 10.61 6.51 2.62
C ASN A 293 9.68 5.34 2.97
N TYR A 294 9.48 5.10 4.27
CA TYR A 294 8.49 4.16 4.79
C TYR A 294 8.64 2.70 4.31
N ASN A 295 9.87 2.28 3.97
CA ASN A 295 10.13 0.91 3.52
C ASN A 295 10.51 0.00 4.70
N THR A 296 9.99 -1.22 4.70
CA THR A 296 10.34 -2.28 5.66
C THR A 296 10.94 -3.47 4.92
N TYR A 297 12.23 -3.75 5.14
CA TYR A 297 12.93 -4.88 4.54
C TYR A 297 13.51 -5.83 5.60
N LEU A 298 13.18 -7.11 5.51
CA LEU A 298 13.64 -8.14 6.45
C LEU A 298 14.21 -9.35 5.69
N GLY A 299 15.52 -9.57 5.79
CA GLY A 299 16.23 -10.71 5.19
C GLY A 299 17.51 -10.30 4.43
N PHE A 300 18.34 -11.30 4.11
CA PHE A 300 19.54 -11.09 3.28
C PHE A 300 19.14 -10.56 1.90
N GLU A 301 19.64 -9.38 1.52
CA GLU A 301 19.34 -8.69 0.25
C GLU A 301 17.83 -8.44 0.03
N ALA A 302 17.05 -8.26 1.10
CA ALA A 302 15.66 -7.81 0.98
C ALA A 302 15.60 -6.34 0.52
N GLY A 303 14.85 -6.05 -0.54
CA GLY A 303 14.74 -4.69 -1.11
C GLY A 303 16.06 -4.10 -1.62
N PHE A 304 17.05 -4.95 -1.93
CA PHE A 304 18.43 -4.57 -2.25
C PHE A 304 18.53 -3.50 -3.35
N SER A 305 17.66 -3.57 -4.36
CA SER A 305 17.75 -2.75 -5.56
C SER A 305 16.73 -1.60 -5.65
N ASN A 306 15.95 -1.34 -4.59
CA ASN A 306 15.03 -0.20 -4.57
C ASN A 306 15.82 1.10 -4.75
N ARG A 307 15.42 2.01 -5.66
CA ARG A 307 16.13 3.29 -5.84
C ARG A 307 15.32 4.52 -5.49
N LYS A 308 13.99 4.47 -5.51
CA LYS A 308 13.12 5.61 -5.15
C LYS A 308 11.79 5.19 -4.52
N GLY A 309 11.46 3.91 -4.57
CA GLY A 309 10.15 3.39 -4.16
C GLY A 309 9.88 3.58 -2.68
N HIS A 310 8.65 3.89 -2.31
CA HIS A 310 8.23 4.15 -0.93
C HIS A 310 7.08 3.22 -0.50
N ASP A 311 6.83 3.12 0.80
CA ASP A 311 5.75 2.30 1.39
C ASP A 311 5.83 0.80 1.03
N ASN A 312 7.04 0.27 0.83
CA ASN A 312 7.21 -1.14 0.48
C ASN A 312 7.44 -2.03 1.70
N ILE A 313 6.98 -3.28 1.60
CA ILE A 313 7.26 -4.33 2.58
C ILE A 313 7.87 -5.53 1.86
N GLY A 314 9.16 -5.77 2.09
CA GLY A 314 9.91 -6.88 1.51
C GLY A 314 10.43 -7.83 2.59
N ILE A 315 10.00 -9.09 2.59
CA ILE A 315 10.39 -10.07 3.62
C ILE A 315 10.87 -11.37 2.97
N GLY A 316 12.12 -11.75 3.23
CA GLY A 316 12.71 -12.99 2.75
C GLY A 316 14.07 -12.75 2.09
N SER A 317 14.89 -13.81 2.01
CA SER A 317 16.18 -13.71 1.34
C SER A 317 15.99 -13.46 -0.15
N LYS A 318 16.64 -12.42 -0.68
CA LYS A 318 16.57 -11.99 -2.09
C LYS A 318 15.17 -11.58 -2.56
N ALA A 319 14.28 -11.27 -1.62
CA ALA A 319 12.98 -10.65 -1.89
C ALA A 319 13.25 -9.23 -2.38
N ASP A 320 13.07 -8.97 -3.67
CA ASP A 320 13.65 -7.77 -4.30
C ASP A 320 12.86 -7.42 -5.57
N TYR A 321 13.35 -6.45 -6.32
CA TYR A 321 12.68 -5.95 -7.52
C TYR A 321 13.15 -6.67 -8.79
N ILE A 322 12.32 -6.63 -9.83
CA ILE A 322 12.73 -7.01 -11.18
C ILE A 322 13.52 -5.85 -11.77
N TYR A 323 14.80 -6.07 -12.00
CA TYR A 323 15.68 -5.07 -12.59
C TYR A 323 15.17 -4.64 -13.99
N SER A 324 14.78 -3.38 -14.13
CA SER A 324 14.31 -2.80 -15.39
C SER A 324 15.20 -1.66 -15.92
N GLY A 325 16.43 -1.52 -15.40
CA GLY A 325 17.35 -0.44 -15.76
C GLY A 325 17.76 0.43 -14.57
N SER A 326 18.10 1.70 -14.83
CA SER A 326 18.78 2.59 -13.88
C SER A 326 17.90 3.18 -12.76
N SER A 327 16.57 3.08 -12.84
CA SER A 327 15.66 3.61 -11.82
C SER A 327 14.55 2.61 -11.50
N ILE A 328 14.70 1.90 -10.39
CA ILE A 328 13.63 1.07 -9.82
C ILE A 328 12.88 1.95 -8.81
N ASN A 329 11.68 2.37 -9.21
CA ASN A 329 10.76 3.16 -8.41
C ASN A 329 9.44 2.40 -8.27
N VAL A 330 9.40 1.43 -7.36
CA VAL A 330 8.21 0.65 -7.08
C VAL A 330 7.69 1.03 -5.71
N SER A 331 6.45 1.46 -5.62
CA SER A 331 5.84 1.90 -4.37
C SER A 331 4.63 1.07 -3.96
N ARG A 332 4.33 1.04 -2.66
CA ARG A 332 3.16 0.36 -2.08
C ARG A 332 3.12 -1.14 -2.41
N ALA A 333 4.27 -1.78 -2.57
CA ALA A 333 4.36 -3.20 -2.89
C ALA A 333 4.60 -4.05 -1.63
N LEU A 334 3.90 -5.19 -1.55
CA LEU A 334 4.13 -6.24 -0.56
C LEU A 334 4.75 -7.45 -1.25
N PHE A 335 5.95 -7.87 -0.86
CA PHE A 335 6.62 -9.03 -1.44
C PHE A 335 7.30 -9.89 -0.37
N ILE A 336 6.66 -11.00 -0.04
CA ILE A 336 7.05 -11.93 1.03
C ILE A 336 7.42 -13.29 0.45
N GLY A 337 8.63 -13.76 0.72
CA GLY A 337 9.12 -15.07 0.31
C GLY A 337 10.56 -15.00 -0.18
N THR A 338 11.22 -16.15 -0.23
CA THR A 338 12.57 -16.22 -0.78
C THR A 338 12.54 -16.01 -2.30
N ASN A 339 13.43 -15.15 -2.79
CA ASN A 339 13.58 -14.83 -4.20
C ASN A 339 12.28 -14.35 -4.89
N THR A 340 11.38 -13.69 -4.17
CA THR A 340 10.24 -12.99 -4.78
C THR A 340 10.70 -11.80 -5.59
N LYS A 341 10.02 -11.52 -6.72
CA LYS A 341 10.38 -10.42 -7.61
C LYS A 341 9.18 -9.57 -8.03
N VAL A 342 9.19 -8.29 -7.67
CA VAL A 342 8.13 -7.31 -8.02
C VAL A 342 8.65 -6.22 -8.95
N LYS A 343 7.86 -5.77 -9.92
CA LYS A 343 8.29 -4.77 -10.92
C LYS A 343 7.53 -3.45 -10.88
N ARG A 344 6.31 -3.44 -10.34
CA ARG A 344 5.35 -2.32 -10.45
C ARG A 344 4.62 -2.12 -9.13
N ASP A 345 4.03 -0.94 -9.00
CA ASP A 345 3.34 -0.49 -7.80
C ASP A 345 2.10 -1.31 -7.45
N ASP A 346 1.71 -1.20 -6.18
CA ASP A 346 0.46 -1.74 -5.62
C ASP A 346 0.33 -3.27 -5.80
N ALA A 347 1.45 -3.96 -6.00
CA ALA A 347 1.49 -5.40 -6.20
C ALA A 347 1.64 -6.15 -4.87
N ILE A 348 0.95 -7.29 -4.76
CA ILE A 348 1.02 -8.20 -3.60
C ILE A 348 1.60 -9.54 -4.05
N LEU A 349 2.72 -9.97 -3.45
CA LEU A 349 3.39 -11.22 -3.72
C LEU A 349 3.66 -11.96 -2.41
N ILE A 350 3.24 -13.22 -2.32
CA ILE A 350 3.50 -14.08 -1.16
C ILE A 350 3.85 -15.49 -1.67
N GLY A 351 5.12 -15.92 -1.54
CA GLY A 351 5.55 -17.28 -1.89
C GLY A 351 7.01 -17.36 -2.39
N HIS A 352 7.60 -18.55 -2.33
CA HIS A 352 8.94 -18.79 -2.89
C HIS A 352 8.94 -18.60 -4.41
N GLU A 353 9.87 -17.78 -4.92
CA GLU A 353 10.01 -17.46 -6.35
C GLU A 353 8.74 -16.93 -7.04
N ALA A 354 7.84 -16.31 -6.28
CA ALA A 354 6.69 -15.61 -6.87
C ALA A 354 7.14 -14.35 -7.61
N LYS A 355 6.54 -14.07 -8.77
CA LYS A 355 6.89 -12.92 -9.62
C LYS A 355 5.66 -12.13 -10.04
N SER A 356 5.76 -10.81 -9.92
CA SER A 356 4.78 -9.86 -10.42
C SER A 356 5.43 -8.80 -11.31
N GLU A 357 4.85 -8.57 -12.48
CA GLU A 357 5.39 -7.64 -13.48
C GLU A 357 4.49 -6.45 -13.85
N HIS A 358 3.28 -6.37 -13.28
CA HIS A 358 2.27 -5.36 -13.63
C HIS A 358 1.64 -4.71 -12.40
N TYR A 359 1.02 -3.55 -12.59
CA TYR A 359 0.38 -2.78 -11.51
C TYR A 359 -0.80 -3.50 -10.86
N ARG A 360 -1.00 -3.24 -9.56
CA ARG A 360 -2.21 -3.60 -8.79
C ARG A 360 -2.59 -5.09 -8.84
N ASN A 361 -1.62 -5.97 -9.06
CA ASN A 361 -1.88 -7.40 -9.20
C ASN A 361 -1.53 -8.17 -7.91
N MET A 362 -2.03 -9.40 -7.81
CA MET A 362 -1.83 -10.25 -6.64
C MET A 362 -1.30 -11.62 -7.07
N THR A 363 -0.26 -12.10 -6.40
CA THR A 363 0.34 -13.42 -6.60
C THR A 363 0.61 -14.09 -5.27
N ILE A 364 -0.18 -15.10 -4.92
CA ILE A 364 -0.02 -15.85 -3.66
C ILE A 364 0.23 -17.31 -4.01
N GLY A 365 1.41 -17.83 -3.70
CA GLY A 365 1.80 -19.22 -3.97
C GLY A 365 3.20 -19.32 -4.56
N ASN A 366 3.84 -20.47 -4.33
CA ASN A 366 5.20 -20.70 -4.83
C ASN A 366 5.22 -20.81 -6.36
N TYR A 367 6.24 -20.22 -6.97
CA TYR A 367 6.47 -20.23 -8.42
C TYR A 367 5.34 -19.61 -9.25
N GLY A 368 4.50 -18.76 -8.64
CA GLY A 368 3.47 -18.01 -9.37
C GLY A 368 4.09 -16.91 -10.23
N TYR A 369 3.57 -16.72 -11.44
CA TYR A 369 3.95 -15.62 -12.34
C TYR A 369 2.70 -14.85 -12.77
N ASN A 370 2.68 -13.55 -12.46
CA ASN A 370 1.58 -12.66 -12.81
C ASN A 370 2.09 -11.36 -13.44
N ASN A 371 1.80 -11.18 -14.72
CA ASN A 371 2.07 -9.99 -15.50
C ASN A 371 0.76 -9.35 -16.01
N GLY A 372 -0.40 -9.78 -15.51
CA GLY A 372 -1.67 -9.15 -15.82
C GLY A 372 -1.91 -7.92 -14.93
N LEU A 373 -2.45 -6.86 -15.53
CA LEU A 373 -2.97 -5.69 -14.80
C LEU A 373 -4.14 -6.11 -13.93
N GLU A 374 -4.17 -5.71 -12.65
CA GLU A 374 -5.30 -5.97 -11.75
C GLU A 374 -5.73 -7.45 -11.70
N THR A 375 -4.76 -8.33 -11.90
CA THR A 375 -4.99 -9.77 -12.01
C THR A 375 -4.70 -10.45 -10.69
N ILE A 376 -5.57 -11.37 -10.28
CA ILE A 376 -5.42 -12.16 -9.04
C ILE A 376 -4.96 -13.56 -9.41
N SER A 377 -3.85 -14.02 -8.82
CA SER A 377 -3.29 -15.35 -9.02
C SER A 377 -3.00 -16.00 -7.67
N ILE A 378 -3.73 -17.05 -7.32
CA ILE A 378 -3.63 -17.72 -6.02
C ILE A 378 -3.41 -19.22 -6.21
N GLY A 379 -2.22 -19.68 -5.86
CA GLY A 379 -1.78 -21.06 -5.70
C GLY A 379 -0.48 -21.37 -6.46
N HIS A 380 -0.07 -22.64 -6.42
CA HIS A 380 1.26 -23.06 -6.86
C HIS A 380 1.38 -23.14 -8.39
N LYS A 381 2.41 -22.50 -8.96
CA LYS A 381 2.73 -22.51 -10.40
C LYS A 381 1.60 -21.98 -11.30
N ASN A 382 0.88 -20.96 -10.84
CA ASN A 382 -0.07 -20.27 -11.71
C ASN A 382 0.67 -19.33 -12.67
N TYR A 383 0.15 -19.21 -13.89
CA TYR A 383 0.76 -18.44 -14.97
C TYR A 383 -0.25 -17.50 -15.62
N ALA A 384 -0.02 -16.20 -15.46
CA ALA A 384 -0.83 -15.12 -16.01
C ALA A 384 0.10 -14.13 -16.72
N PRO A 385 0.31 -14.19 -18.05
CA PRO A 385 1.18 -13.29 -18.80
C PRO A 385 0.50 -11.93 -19.06
N ASN A 386 1.17 -11.01 -19.75
CA ASN A 386 0.68 -9.64 -19.97
C ASN A 386 -0.77 -9.58 -20.48
N GLY A 387 -1.17 -10.45 -21.41
CA GLY A 387 -2.54 -10.48 -21.94
C GLY A 387 -3.65 -10.87 -20.96
N SER A 388 -3.35 -11.19 -19.69
CA SER A 388 -4.32 -11.70 -18.71
C SER A 388 -5.01 -10.63 -17.86
N HIS A 389 -5.01 -9.36 -18.29
CA HIS A 389 -5.56 -8.24 -17.53
C HIS A 389 -6.96 -8.51 -16.95
N TYR A 390 -7.24 -7.97 -15.76
CA TYR A 390 -8.55 -8.06 -15.07
C TYR A 390 -9.05 -9.50 -14.86
N SER A 391 -8.14 -10.45 -14.67
CA SER A 391 -8.48 -11.88 -14.56
C SER A 391 -8.24 -12.46 -13.17
N VAL A 392 -8.83 -13.64 -12.91
CA VAL A 392 -8.73 -14.35 -11.64
C VAL A 392 -8.32 -15.80 -11.88
N LEU A 393 -7.20 -16.22 -11.28
CA LEU A 393 -6.75 -17.61 -11.18
C LEU A 393 -6.73 -18.06 -9.73
N ILE A 394 -7.46 -19.11 -9.39
CA ILE A 394 -7.42 -19.71 -8.04
C ILE A 394 -7.30 -21.22 -8.19
N GLY A 395 -6.17 -21.76 -7.75
CA GLY A 395 -5.83 -23.15 -7.99
C GLY A 395 -4.34 -23.37 -8.20
N ALA A 396 -3.97 -24.52 -8.76
CA ALA A 396 -2.55 -24.85 -8.98
C ALA A 396 -2.29 -25.39 -10.40
N ASN A 397 -1.18 -24.94 -10.98
CA ASN A 397 -0.84 -25.12 -12.39
C ASN A 397 -1.89 -24.56 -13.34
N ASP A 398 -2.55 -23.47 -12.94
CA ASP A 398 -3.55 -22.83 -13.77
C ASP A 398 -2.91 -21.78 -14.68
N THR A 399 -3.52 -21.55 -15.83
CA THR A 399 -3.04 -20.63 -16.87
C THR A 399 -4.21 -19.81 -17.39
N ILE A 400 -4.07 -18.49 -17.40
CA ILE A 400 -4.97 -17.57 -18.13
C ILE A 400 -4.08 -16.70 -18.98
N THR A 401 -4.31 -16.63 -20.28
CA THR A 401 -3.49 -15.83 -21.21
C THR A 401 -4.22 -14.63 -21.81
N LYS A 402 -5.50 -14.46 -21.48
CA LYS A 402 -6.45 -13.49 -22.05
C LYS A 402 -7.20 -12.74 -20.96
N ALA A 403 -7.78 -11.60 -21.31
CA ALA A 403 -8.29 -10.66 -20.33
C ALA A 403 -9.71 -11.00 -19.86
N ASN A 404 -10.13 -10.36 -18.77
CA ASN A 404 -11.50 -10.42 -18.22
C ASN A 404 -11.98 -11.85 -17.96
N SER A 405 -11.09 -12.74 -17.53
CA SER A 405 -11.35 -14.17 -17.49
C SER A 405 -11.19 -14.76 -16.09
N VAL A 406 -11.89 -15.86 -15.83
CA VAL A 406 -11.91 -16.54 -14.54
C VAL A 406 -11.50 -18.00 -14.70
N GLY A 407 -10.53 -18.45 -13.93
CA GLY A 407 -10.02 -19.81 -13.91
C GLY A 407 -9.93 -20.33 -12.47
N LEU A 408 -10.71 -21.34 -12.12
CA LEU A 408 -10.79 -21.88 -10.76
C LEU A 408 -10.59 -23.40 -10.78
N GLY A 409 -9.49 -23.92 -10.23
CA GLY A 409 -9.31 -25.37 -10.06
C GLY A 409 -7.88 -25.90 -10.03
N TYR A 410 -7.59 -26.87 -10.88
CA TYR A 410 -6.26 -27.46 -11.02
C TYR A 410 -6.03 -27.80 -12.48
N LYS A 411 -4.94 -27.30 -13.07
CA LYS A 411 -4.66 -27.40 -14.51
C LYS A 411 -5.76 -26.75 -15.38
N VAL A 412 -6.34 -25.66 -14.92
CA VAL A 412 -7.24 -24.84 -15.72
C VAL A 412 -6.42 -24.07 -16.77
N SER A 413 -6.93 -24.01 -18.00
CA SER A 413 -6.32 -23.25 -19.10
C SER A 413 -7.37 -22.38 -19.77
N VAL A 414 -7.34 -21.06 -19.56
CA VAL A 414 -8.21 -20.09 -20.24
C VAL A 414 -7.42 -19.29 -21.25
N LYS A 415 -7.72 -19.51 -22.53
CA LYS A 415 -7.09 -18.78 -23.64
C LYS A 415 -8.09 -17.94 -24.45
N GLY A 416 -9.32 -17.78 -23.95
CA GLY A 416 -10.32 -16.90 -24.52
C GLY A 416 -10.55 -15.66 -23.65
N ASP A 417 -11.05 -14.58 -24.24
CA ASP A 417 -11.44 -13.35 -23.53
C ASP A 417 -12.83 -13.50 -22.92
N PHE A 418 -13.11 -12.78 -21.83
CA PHE A 418 -14.42 -12.81 -21.14
C PHE A 418 -14.89 -14.22 -20.79
N SER A 419 -13.95 -15.12 -20.50
CA SER A 419 -14.21 -16.56 -20.43
C SER A 419 -14.12 -17.10 -19.01
N THR A 420 -14.92 -18.13 -18.71
CA THR A 420 -14.99 -18.74 -17.37
C THR A 420 -14.66 -20.23 -17.43
N ALA A 421 -13.70 -20.67 -16.62
CA ALA A 421 -13.31 -22.08 -16.51
C ALA A 421 -13.27 -22.53 -15.05
N ILE A 422 -14.09 -23.52 -14.70
CA ILE A 422 -14.22 -23.98 -13.30
C ILE A 422 -14.13 -25.50 -13.24
N GLY A 423 -13.09 -26.03 -12.61
CA GLY A 423 -12.91 -27.46 -12.36
C GLY A 423 -11.49 -27.97 -12.58
N ASN A 424 -11.32 -29.28 -12.49
CA ASN A 424 -10.05 -29.94 -12.77
C ASN A 424 -9.84 -30.09 -14.29
N ASN A 425 -8.68 -29.68 -14.81
CA ASN A 425 -8.28 -29.88 -16.20
C ASN A 425 -9.29 -29.29 -17.21
N VAL A 426 -9.84 -28.11 -16.90
CA VAL A 426 -10.78 -27.39 -17.77
C VAL A 426 -10.02 -26.55 -18.79
N ARG A 427 -10.49 -26.53 -20.04
CA ARG A 427 -9.84 -25.79 -21.14
C ARG A 427 -10.81 -24.92 -21.92
N ILE A 428 -10.50 -23.63 -22.03
CA ILE A 428 -11.05 -22.75 -23.06
C ILE A 428 -9.96 -22.55 -24.11
N GLU A 429 -10.25 -22.91 -25.37
CA GLU A 429 -9.29 -22.76 -26.47
C GLU A 429 -9.00 -21.28 -26.80
N ASP A 430 -7.93 -21.08 -27.57
CA ASP A 430 -7.49 -19.73 -27.97
C ASP A 430 -8.44 -19.09 -28.98
N GLY A 431 -8.52 -17.76 -28.95
CA GLY A 431 -9.37 -16.97 -29.86
C GLY A 431 -10.87 -17.04 -29.58
N LEU A 432 -11.28 -17.62 -28.45
CA LEU A 432 -12.69 -17.66 -28.04
C LEU A 432 -13.06 -16.41 -27.24
N SER A 433 -14.33 -16.01 -27.31
CA SER A 433 -14.90 -14.95 -26.48
C SER A 433 -16.18 -15.41 -25.83
N TYR A 434 -16.41 -15.02 -24.57
CA TYR A 434 -17.62 -15.37 -23.81
C TYR A 434 -17.85 -16.89 -23.70
N ALA A 435 -16.77 -17.67 -23.65
CA ALA A 435 -16.83 -19.12 -23.52
C ALA A 435 -16.78 -19.52 -22.05
N SER A 436 -17.69 -20.38 -21.63
CA SER A 436 -17.75 -20.94 -20.28
C SER A 436 -17.58 -22.45 -20.32
N ALA A 437 -16.76 -23.00 -19.42
CA ALA A 437 -16.61 -24.44 -19.24
C ALA A 437 -16.56 -24.75 -17.74
N ILE A 438 -17.47 -25.60 -17.28
CA ILE A 438 -17.62 -25.96 -15.87
C ILE A 438 -17.61 -27.49 -15.78
N GLY A 439 -16.91 -28.05 -14.80
CA GLY A 439 -16.79 -29.49 -14.57
C GLY A 439 -15.47 -30.09 -15.07
N ALA A 440 -15.05 -31.19 -14.43
CA ALA A 440 -13.74 -31.78 -14.71
C ALA A 440 -13.61 -32.23 -16.18
N GLY A 441 -12.49 -31.87 -16.82
CA GLY A 441 -12.21 -32.22 -18.23
C GLY A 441 -13.02 -31.43 -19.27
N SER A 442 -13.89 -30.50 -18.86
CA SER A 442 -14.69 -29.70 -19.78
C SER A 442 -13.81 -28.87 -20.72
N LYS A 443 -14.23 -28.80 -21.99
CA LYS A 443 -13.49 -28.11 -23.05
C LYS A 443 -14.41 -27.28 -23.93
N ALA A 444 -14.23 -25.96 -23.97
CA ALA A 444 -14.91 -25.09 -24.92
C ALA A 444 -14.06 -24.87 -26.18
N THR A 445 -14.68 -25.02 -27.35
CA THR A 445 -14.05 -24.85 -28.68
C THR A 445 -14.74 -23.80 -29.55
N LEU A 446 -15.77 -23.14 -29.03
CA LEU A 446 -16.56 -22.12 -29.72
C LEU A 446 -16.77 -20.91 -28.80
N SER A 447 -16.87 -19.72 -29.38
CA SER A 447 -17.29 -18.50 -28.66
C SER A 447 -18.76 -18.59 -28.28
N ASN A 448 -19.19 -17.75 -27.33
CA ASN A 448 -20.60 -17.62 -26.93
C ASN A 448 -21.25 -18.95 -26.51
N THR A 449 -20.49 -19.83 -25.85
CA THR A 449 -20.93 -21.17 -25.46
C THR A 449 -20.75 -21.42 -23.97
N MET A 450 -21.54 -22.31 -23.41
CA MET A 450 -21.35 -22.85 -22.06
C MET A 450 -21.32 -24.38 -22.11
N ILE A 451 -20.22 -24.96 -21.64
CA ILE A 451 -20.01 -26.40 -21.53
C ILE A 451 -20.12 -26.81 -20.06
N LEU A 452 -21.04 -27.72 -19.75
CA LEU A 452 -21.23 -28.27 -18.41
C LEU A 452 -20.84 -29.75 -18.45
N GLY A 453 -19.57 -30.06 -18.14
CA GLY A 453 -19.06 -31.42 -17.99
C GLY A 453 -18.79 -32.20 -19.29
N GLY A 454 -18.38 -33.46 -19.12
CA GLY A 454 -17.61 -34.25 -20.07
C GLY A 454 -18.23 -34.58 -21.44
N ILE A 455 -17.34 -34.89 -22.38
CA ILE A 455 -17.65 -35.21 -23.79
C ILE A 455 -17.59 -36.72 -24.08
N THR A 456 -17.06 -37.53 -23.16
CA THR A 456 -16.96 -38.98 -23.31
C THR A 456 -18.21 -39.66 -22.75
N ALA A 457 -18.48 -40.90 -23.18
CA ALA A 457 -19.67 -41.62 -22.71
C ALA A 457 -19.72 -41.83 -21.18
N THR A 458 -18.60 -41.66 -20.48
CA THR A 458 -18.44 -41.93 -19.04
C THR A 458 -18.43 -40.68 -18.16
N ASP A 459 -18.30 -39.47 -18.71
CA ASP A 459 -18.13 -38.23 -17.95
C ASP A 459 -19.13 -37.11 -18.31
N ARG A 460 -20.12 -37.39 -19.17
CA ARG A 460 -21.24 -36.48 -19.47
C ARG A 460 -21.99 -36.11 -18.19
N VAL A 461 -22.20 -34.81 -18.00
CA VAL A 461 -22.94 -34.28 -16.86
C VAL A 461 -24.40 -34.06 -17.25
N THR A 462 -25.29 -34.32 -16.30
CA THR A 462 -26.71 -33.97 -16.39
C THR A 462 -27.00 -32.76 -15.50
N VAL A 463 -27.76 -31.78 -16.01
CA VAL A 463 -28.22 -30.63 -15.24
C VAL A 463 -29.56 -30.96 -14.58
N GLY A 464 -29.64 -30.89 -13.26
CA GLY A 464 -30.89 -31.03 -12.50
C GLY A 464 -31.44 -29.69 -12.04
N ILE A 465 -32.68 -29.37 -12.41
CA ILE A 465 -33.43 -28.21 -11.90
C ILE A 465 -34.63 -28.75 -11.11
N GLY A 466 -34.66 -28.47 -9.81
CA GLY A 466 -35.68 -29.03 -8.90
C GLY A 466 -35.41 -30.46 -8.45
N THR A 467 -34.23 -31.04 -8.76
CA THR A 467 -33.87 -32.41 -8.37
C THR A 467 -32.38 -32.58 -8.12
N ASN A 468 -32.04 -33.32 -7.06
CA ASN A 468 -30.67 -33.76 -6.75
C ASN A 468 -30.30 -35.11 -7.40
N ALA A 469 -31.26 -35.77 -8.05
CA ALA A 469 -31.08 -37.04 -8.75
C ALA A 469 -31.63 -36.92 -10.18
N PRO A 470 -31.02 -36.07 -11.02
CA PRO A 470 -31.52 -35.90 -12.37
C PRO A 470 -31.35 -37.20 -13.16
N ASN A 471 -32.22 -37.42 -14.16
CA ASN A 471 -32.17 -38.65 -14.94
C ASN A 471 -30.90 -38.65 -15.79
N ILE A 472 -30.05 -39.67 -15.65
CA ILE A 472 -28.76 -39.78 -16.36
C ILE A 472 -28.88 -39.78 -17.89
N LYS A 473 -30.08 -39.99 -18.43
CA LYS A 473 -30.37 -39.92 -19.87
C LYS A 473 -30.84 -38.55 -20.33
N SER A 474 -31.03 -37.60 -19.42
CA SER A 474 -31.38 -36.22 -19.75
C SER A 474 -30.12 -35.34 -19.81
N SER A 475 -30.13 -34.35 -20.69
CA SER A 475 -29.16 -33.24 -20.63
C SER A 475 -29.58 -32.22 -19.58
N ILE A 476 -30.89 -31.94 -19.51
CA ILE A 476 -31.54 -31.10 -18.50
C ILE A 476 -32.77 -31.86 -17.97
N HIS A 477 -32.85 -32.06 -16.66
CA HIS A 477 -34.03 -32.60 -15.97
C HIS A 477 -34.74 -31.47 -15.23
N LEU A 478 -35.96 -31.14 -15.66
CA LEU A 478 -36.84 -30.17 -15.02
C LEU A 478 -37.87 -30.93 -14.16
N ALA A 479 -37.78 -30.81 -12.84
CA ALA A 479 -38.65 -31.55 -11.90
C ALA A 479 -39.50 -30.66 -10.98
N ASP A 480 -39.34 -29.34 -11.06
CA ASP A 480 -40.14 -28.39 -10.26
C ASP A 480 -41.65 -28.49 -10.63
N THR A 481 -42.52 -28.42 -9.62
CA THR A 481 -43.99 -28.54 -9.79
C THR A 481 -44.71 -27.21 -9.97
N ASP A 482 -44.03 -26.10 -9.74
CA ASP A 482 -44.57 -24.73 -9.75
C ASP A 482 -43.85 -23.81 -10.76
N LYS A 483 -43.03 -24.39 -11.65
CA LYS A 483 -42.31 -23.68 -12.70
C LYS A 483 -42.45 -24.40 -14.04
N GLY A 484 -42.44 -23.64 -15.13
CA GLY A 484 -42.45 -24.15 -16.50
C GLY A 484 -41.13 -23.88 -17.23
N PHE A 485 -40.96 -24.48 -18.41
CA PHE A 485 -39.86 -24.18 -19.32
C PHE A 485 -40.32 -23.20 -20.40
N LEU A 486 -39.84 -21.96 -20.34
CA LEU A 486 -40.07 -20.96 -21.38
C LEU A 486 -38.98 -21.07 -22.45
N LEU A 487 -39.38 -21.41 -23.67
CA LEU A 487 -38.54 -21.40 -24.86
C LEU A 487 -38.36 -19.98 -25.40
N ASN A 488 -37.42 -19.82 -26.35
CA ASN A 488 -37.26 -18.57 -27.09
C ASN A 488 -38.58 -18.21 -27.79
N ARG A 489 -39.13 -17.05 -27.44
CA ARG A 489 -40.36 -16.51 -28.02
C ARG A 489 -40.00 -15.56 -29.15
N LEU A 490 -40.37 -15.90 -30.36
CA LEU A 490 -40.08 -15.12 -31.57
C LEU A 490 -41.40 -14.64 -32.17
N THR A 491 -41.41 -13.44 -32.75
CA THR A 491 -42.49 -13.06 -33.67
C THR A 491 -42.38 -13.87 -34.97
N THR A 492 -43.44 -13.89 -35.78
CA THR A 492 -43.43 -14.56 -37.08
C THR A 492 -42.30 -14.02 -37.96
N ALA A 493 -42.09 -12.70 -37.91
CA ALA A 493 -41.00 -12.04 -38.64
C ALA A 493 -39.62 -12.50 -38.15
N GLN A 494 -39.38 -12.51 -36.83
CA GLN A 494 -38.09 -12.94 -36.26
C GLN A 494 -37.79 -14.41 -36.57
N ARG A 495 -38.79 -15.30 -36.46
CA ARG A 495 -38.66 -16.71 -36.84
C ARG A 495 -38.34 -16.87 -38.32
N THR A 496 -38.99 -16.10 -39.20
CA THR A 496 -38.73 -16.13 -40.64
C THR A 496 -37.30 -15.69 -40.96
N THR A 497 -36.80 -14.65 -40.28
CA THR A 497 -35.38 -14.26 -40.39
C THR A 497 -34.46 -15.37 -39.90
N LEU A 498 -34.76 -16.01 -38.77
CA LEU A 498 -33.96 -17.12 -38.23
C LEU A 498 -33.84 -18.27 -39.24
N THR A 499 -34.93 -18.61 -39.96
CA THR A 499 -34.94 -19.66 -41.01
C THR A 499 -33.80 -19.52 -42.00
N SER A 500 -33.45 -18.29 -42.40
CA SER A 500 -32.39 -18.03 -43.39
C SER A 500 -30.98 -18.46 -42.92
N SER A 501 -30.80 -18.65 -41.62
CA SER A 501 -29.55 -19.07 -40.99
C SER A 501 -29.50 -20.55 -40.60
N LEU A 502 -30.61 -21.28 -40.74
CA LEU A 502 -30.71 -22.69 -40.33
C LEU A 502 -30.32 -23.66 -41.43
N SER A 503 -29.84 -24.84 -41.02
CA SER A 503 -29.42 -25.94 -41.88
C SER A 503 -30.03 -27.27 -41.42
N LEU A 504 -29.49 -28.39 -41.90
CA LEU A 504 -29.84 -29.73 -41.42
C LEU A 504 -29.31 -30.01 -40.00
N VAL A 505 -28.37 -29.21 -39.48
CA VAL A 505 -27.79 -29.40 -38.14
C VAL A 505 -28.81 -29.06 -37.05
N GLU A 506 -29.71 -28.11 -37.31
CA GLU A 506 -30.67 -27.59 -36.35
C GLU A 506 -32.01 -28.36 -36.31
N ILE A 507 -32.12 -29.51 -36.98
CA ILE A 507 -33.35 -30.32 -36.98
C ILE A 507 -33.78 -30.62 -35.53
N GLY A 508 -35.04 -30.33 -35.21
CA GLY A 508 -35.61 -30.46 -33.88
C GLY A 508 -35.48 -29.23 -32.99
N MET A 509 -34.89 -28.13 -33.47
CA MET A 509 -34.88 -26.85 -32.76
C MET A 509 -36.31 -26.39 -32.45
N LEU A 510 -36.58 -26.08 -31.19
CA LEU A 510 -37.90 -25.64 -30.71
C LEU A 510 -37.93 -24.13 -30.46
N VAL A 511 -38.94 -23.46 -31.01
CA VAL A 511 -39.25 -22.04 -30.74
C VAL A 511 -40.74 -21.87 -30.49
N TYR A 512 -41.12 -20.87 -29.71
CA TYR A 512 -42.53 -20.49 -29.56
C TYR A 512 -42.80 -19.23 -30.40
N ASP A 513 -43.68 -19.34 -31.40
CA ASP A 513 -44.12 -18.17 -32.15
C ASP A 513 -45.17 -17.41 -31.33
N SER A 514 -44.85 -16.16 -30.97
CA SER A 514 -45.70 -15.36 -30.08
C SER A 514 -46.96 -14.83 -30.75
N GLU A 515 -46.98 -14.73 -32.08
CA GLU A 515 -48.11 -14.21 -32.85
C GLU A 515 -49.04 -15.35 -33.28
N GLU A 516 -48.46 -16.44 -33.79
CA GLU A 516 -49.18 -17.68 -34.13
C GLU A 516 -49.58 -18.48 -32.88
N LYS A 517 -49.03 -18.14 -31.71
CA LYS A 517 -49.25 -18.81 -30.42
C LYS A 517 -48.99 -20.31 -30.48
N SER A 518 -47.99 -20.71 -31.25
CA SER A 518 -47.69 -22.12 -31.53
C SER A 518 -46.26 -22.48 -31.18
N LEU A 519 -46.06 -23.71 -30.70
CA LEU A 519 -44.75 -24.31 -30.54
C LEU A 519 -44.33 -24.95 -31.85
N LEU A 520 -43.17 -24.58 -32.36
CA LEU A 520 -42.69 -25.01 -33.67
C LEU A 520 -41.35 -25.72 -33.55
N ALA A 521 -41.17 -26.76 -34.37
CA ALA A 521 -39.94 -27.52 -34.53
C ALA A 521 -39.38 -27.30 -35.95
N TRP A 522 -38.07 -27.10 -36.06
CA TRP A 522 -37.41 -27.08 -37.37
C TRP A 522 -37.25 -28.51 -37.91
N ASN A 523 -37.78 -28.80 -39.10
CA ASN A 523 -37.68 -30.14 -39.70
C ASN A 523 -36.45 -30.31 -40.62
N GLY A 524 -35.64 -29.27 -40.80
CA GLY A 524 -34.49 -29.23 -41.71
C GLY A 524 -34.73 -28.42 -42.98
N THR A 525 -35.99 -28.11 -43.29
CA THR A 525 -36.41 -27.33 -44.47
C THR A 525 -37.45 -26.27 -44.16
N ALA A 526 -38.29 -26.48 -43.14
CA ALA A 526 -39.35 -25.59 -42.71
C ALA A 526 -39.63 -25.73 -41.20
N TRP A 527 -40.31 -24.73 -40.64
CA TRP A 527 -40.89 -24.80 -39.30
C TRP A 527 -42.23 -25.54 -39.36
N GLU A 528 -42.39 -26.57 -38.55
CA GLU A 528 -43.62 -27.35 -38.41
C GLU A 528 -44.15 -27.27 -36.98
N SER A 529 -45.45 -27.47 -36.78
CA SER A 529 -46.03 -27.57 -35.44
C SER A 529 -45.39 -28.74 -34.69
N ALA A 530 -44.73 -28.44 -33.57
CA ALA A 530 -44.16 -29.45 -32.69
C ALA A 530 -45.25 -30.19 -31.89
N ILE A 531 -46.47 -29.66 -31.90
CA ILE A 531 -47.65 -30.25 -31.28
C ILE A 531 -48.48 -30.85 -32.41
N ASN A 532 -48.69 -32.16 -32.37
CA ASN A 532 -49.65 -32.81 -33.25
C ASN A 532 -51.05 -32.28 -32.88
N THR A 533 -51.58 -31.34 -33.65
CA THR A 533 -52.97 -30.89 -33.53
C THR A 533 -53.86 -31.87 -34.27
N ASP A 534 -53.79 -33.15 -33.89
CA ASP A 534 -54.69 -34.18 -34.39
C ASP A 534 -56.11 -33.92 -33.84
N ASN A 535 -56.72 -32.88 -34.37
CA ASN A 535 -58.13 -32.58 -34.21
C ASN A 535 -58.81 -33.08 -35.49
N GLN A 536 -58.74 -34.40 -35.70
CA GLN A 536 -59.49 -35.07 -36.77
C GLN A 536 -60.97 -35.11 -36.40
N ASP A 537 -61.80 -34.38 -37.15
CA ASP A 537 -63.24 -34.51 -37.02
C ASP A 537 -63.72 -35.80 -37.70
N LEU A 538 -64.51 -36.57 -36.94
CA LEU A 538 -65.10 -37.81 -37.42
C LEU A 538 -66.37 -37.47 -38.22
N THR A 539 -66.29 -37.55 -39.55
CA THR A 539 -67.43 -37.25 -40.43
C THR A 539 -68.08 -38.54 -40.91
N ILE A 540 -69.38 -38.69 -40.63
CA ILE A 540 -70.21 -39.77 -41.19
C ILE A 540 -70.95 -39.21 -42.40
N ASN A 541 -70.64 -39.71 -43.60
CA ASN A 541 -71.44 -39.43 -44.78
C ASN A 541 -72.64 -40.40 -44.79
N THR A 542 -73.81 -39.89 -44.41
CA THR A 542 -75.04 -40.70 -44.27
C THR A 542 -75.60 -41.19 -45.61
N THR A 543 -75.18 -40.59 -46.73
CA THR A 543 -75.59 -40.98 -48.09
C THR A 543 -74.68 -42.04 -48.70
N SER A 544 -73.37 -42.02 -48.41
CA SER A 544 -72.43 -43.04 -48.87
C SER A 544 -72.12 -44.14 -47.84
N ASN A 545 -72.61 -44.01 -46.60
CA ASN A 545 -72.29 -44.90 -45.46
C ASN A 545 -70.79 -45.05 -45.18
N VAL A 546 -70.03 -43.98 -45.45
CA VAL A 546 -68.59 -43.96 -45.23
C VAL A 546 -68.28 -43.17 -43.96
N LEU A 547 -67.49 -43.77 -43.07
CA LEU A 547 -66.82 -43.08 -41.97
C LEU A 547 -65.45 -42.60 -42.46
N SER A 548 -65.22 -41.30 -42.40
CA SER A 548 -63.97 -40.67 -42.82
C SER A 548 -63.47 -39.70 -41.75
N LEU A 549 -62.14 -39.64 -41.60
CA LEU A 549 -61.46 -38.65 -40.77
C LEU A 549 -61.03 -37.48 -41.66
N THR A 550 -61.13 -36.24 -41.16
CA THR A 550 -60.67 -35.08 -41.94
C THR A 550 -59.17 -35.20 -42.20
N ASN A 551 -58.75 -35.16 -43.47
CA ASN A 551 -57.37 -35.33 -43.95
C ASN A 551 -56.78 -36.76 -43.94
N ASP A 552 -57.61 -37.80 -43.76
CA ASP A 552 -57.22 -39.19 -44.08
C ASP A 552 -57.91 -39.66 -45.37
N THR A 553 -57.15 -40.34 -46.23
CA THR A 553 -57.67 -40.98 -47.46
C THR A 553 -58.22 -42.37 -47.19
N SER A 554 -57.93 -42.94 -46.02
CA SER A 554 -58.52 -44.18 -45.56
C SER A 554 -59.96 -43.93 -45.12
N THR A 555 -60.86 -44.78 -45.60
CA THR A 555 -62.29 -44.69 -45.29
C THR A 555 -62.80 -46.05 -44.87
N ILE A 556 -63.71 -46.08 -43.91
CA ILE A 556 -64.35 -47.31 -43.45
C ILE A 556 -65.76 -47.35 -44.04
N ASP A 557 -66.00 -48.31 -44.92
CA ASP A 557 -67.33 -48.59 -45.45
C ASP A 557 -68.17 -49.31 -44.40
N LEU A 558 -69.24 -48.65 -43.95
CA LEU A 558 -70.17 -49.18 -42.95
C LEU A 558 -71.34 -49.95 -43.58
N SER A 559 -71.36 -50.13 -44.91
CA SER A 559 -72.46 -50.79 -45.64
C SER A 559 -72.77 -52.21 -45.15
N ALA A 560 -71.75 -52.98 -44.73
CA ALA A 560 -71.92 -54.34 -44.18
C ALA A 560 -72.62 -54.39 -42.82
N TYR A 561 -72.76 -53.26 -42.12
CA TYR A 561 -73.37 -53.16 -40.79
C TYR A 561 -74.81 -52.61 -40.82
N LYS A 562 -75.41 -52.39 -42.00
CA LYS A 562 -76.84 -52.09 -42.16
C LYS A 562 -77.60 -53.26 -42.79
N ASP A 563 -78.07 -54.18 -41.96
CA ASP A 563 -79.21 -55.05 -42.27
C ASP A 563 -80.51 -54.31 -41.95
N ASN A 564 -81.07 -53.60 -42.92
CA ASN A 564 -82.46 -53.15 -42.87
C ASN A 564 -83.22 -53.60 -44.12
N THR A 565 -83.34 -54.92 -44.27
CA THR A 565 -83.94 -55.60 -45.42
C THR A 565 -85.49 -55.63 -45.42
N ASP A 566 -86.15 -54.57 -44.92
CA ASP A 566 -87.62 -54.45 -44.94
C ASP A 566 -88.07 -53.34 -45.90
N THR A 567 -88.37 -53.70 -47.15
CA THR A 567 -89.06 -52.81 -48.11
C THR A 567 -90.56 -53.07 -48.05
N GLN A 568 -91.31 -52.25 -47.33
CA GLN A 568 -92.78 -52.33 -47.26
C GLN A 568 -93.37 -51.21 -48.14
N ASN A 569 -93.99 -51.59 -49.26
CA ASN A 569 -94.67 -50.65 -50.16
C ASN A 569 -96.08 -50.32 -49.62
N LEU A 570 -96.34 -49.02 -49.39
CA LEU A 570 -97.68 -48.50 -49.13
C LEU A 570 -98.33 -48.08 -50.44
N SER A 571 -99.56 -48.54 -50.70
CA SER A 571 -100.39 -48.01 -51.79
C SER A 571 -101.78 -47.64 -51.29
N LEU A 572 -102.33 -46.55 -51.84
CA LEU A 572 -103.64 -46.00 -51.52
C LEU A 572 -104.67 -46.43 -52.56
N SER A 573 -105.78 -47.00 -52.10
CA SER A 573 -106.99 -47.23 -52.91
C SER A 573 -108.20 -46.78 -52.11
N GLY A 574 -108.73 -45.61 -52.45
CA GLY A 574 -109.81 -44.98 -51.70
C GLY A 574 -109.38 -44.60 -50.28
N ASN A 575 -110.21 -44.91 -49.29
CA ASN A 575 -110.02 -44.50 -47.89
C ASN A 575 -109.24 -45.53 -47.04
N ASN A 576 -108.62 -46.54 -47.65
CA ASN A 576 -107.82 -47.54 -46.95
C ASN A 576 -106.35 -47.48 -47.39
N VAL A 577 -105.44 -47.48 -46.41
CA VAL A 577 -104.02 -47.77 -46.63
C VAL A 577 -103.84 -49.28 -46.55
N LEU A 578 -103.38 -49.90 -47.64
CA LEU A 578 -103.04 -51.33 -47.67
C LEU A 578 -101.53 -51.51 -47.58
N ILE A 579 -101.09 -52.27 -46.56
CA ILE A 579 -99.72 -52.74 -46.36
C ILE A 579 -99.67 -54.19 -46.87
N SER A 580 -98.73 -54.52 -47.77
CA SER A 580 -98.66 -55.88 -48.33
C SER A 580 -98.34 -56.90 -47.23
N GLY A 581 -99.33 -57.72 -46.87
CA GLY A 581 -99.20 -58.77 -45.85
C GLY A 581 -99.76 -58.44 -44.46
N GLY A 582 -100.37 -57.27 -44.26
CA GLY A 582 -100.95 -56.85 -42.97
C GLY A 582 -102.44 -56.49 -43.02
N ASN A 583 -103.01 -56.16 -41.86
CA ASN A 583 -104.40 -55.67 -41.70
C ASN A 583 -104.57 -54.27 -42.33
N SER A 584 -105.72 -54.01 -42.94
CA SER A 584 -106.07 -52.69 -43.48
C SER A 584 -106.46 -51.72 -42.37
N LEU A 585 -105.96 -50.49 -42.44
CA LEU A 585 -106.37 -49.39 -41.57
C LEU A 585 -107.48 -48.58 -42.27
N ASP A 586 -108.69 -48.64 -41.71
CA ASP A 586 -109.85 -47.85 -42.15
C ASP A 586 -109.79 -46.46 -41.50
N LEU A 587 -109.79 -45.42 -42.34
CA LEU A 587 -109.72 -44.01 -41.92
C LEU A 587 -111.09 -43.32 -41.97
N SER A 588 -112.19 -44.08 -42.05
CA SER A 588 -113.57 -43.55 -42.06
C SER A 588 -113.90 -42.65 -40.87
N ASP A 589 -113.25 -42.85 -39.72
CA ASP A 589 -113.55 -42.13 -38.47
C ASP A 589 -112.81 -40.77 -38.36
N PHE A 590 -111.95 -40.43 -39.33
CA PHE A 590 -111.25 -39.14 -39.38
C PHE A 590 -111.88 -38.13 -40.37
N LYS A 591 -113.14 -38.34 -40.79
CA LYS A 591 -113.89 -37.36 -41.59
C LYS A 591 -115.10 -36.79 -40.84
N ASP A 592 -114.79 -35.87 -39.94
CA ASP A 592 -115.64 -34.74 -39.58
C ASP A 592 -114.73 -33.51 -39.33
N ASN A 593 -114.39 -32.77 -40.38
CA ASN A 593 -114.87 -31.40 -40.50
C ASN A 593 -114.53 -30.77 -41.85
N THR A 594 -115.33 -29.78 -42.19
CA THR A 594 -115.59 -29.23 -43.51
C THR A 594 -114.86 -27.90 -43.66
N ASP A 595 -113.55 -27.92 -43.92
CA ASP A 595 -112.73 -26.70 -43.86
C ASP A 595 -111.78 -26.64 -45.06
N ASN A 596 -112.28 -26.15 -46.19
CA ASN A 596 -111.46 -25.77 -47.34
C ASN A 596 -110.93 -24.34 -47.07
N GLN A 597 -109.74 -24.22 -46.49
CA GLN A 597 -109.10 -22.92 -46.21
C GLN A 597 -107.91 -22.73 -47.15
N ASP A 598 -108.12 -21.97 -48.22
CA ASP A 598 -107.02 -21.48 -49.05
C ASP A 598 -106.25 -20.37 -48.33
N LEU A 599 -104.93 -20.41 -48.44
CA LEU A 599 -104.00 -19.42 -47.91
C LEU A 599 -103.83 -18.28 -48.92
N ALA A 600 -104.39 -17.11 -48.64
CA ALA A 600 -104.28 -15.93 -49.51
C ALA A 600 -103.36 -14.87 -48.89
N ILE A 601 -102.39 -14.40 -49.66
CA ILE A 601 -101.51 -13.27 -49.31
C ILE A 601 -102.03 -12.03 -50.03
N ASN A 602 -102.51 -11.03 -49.30
CA ASN A 602 -102.86 -9.72 -49.88
C ASN A 602 -101.62 -8.84 -49.95
N THR A 603 -101.05 -8.71 -51.14
CA THR A 603 -99.81 -7.95 -51.40
C THR A 603 -99.96 -6.43 -51.26
N THR A 604 -101.17 -5.92 -51.04
CA THR A 604 -101.44 -4.48 -50.87
C THR A 604 -101.69 -4.10 -49.40
N SER A 605 -101.92 -5.05 -48.50
CA SER A 605 -102.20 -4.78 -47.09
C SER A 605 -101.36 -5.59 -46.09
N ASN A 606 -100.37 -6.37 -46.55
CA ASN A 606 -99.40 -7.13 -45.74
C ASN A 606 -100.00 -7.91 -44.56
N VAL A 607 -101.15 -8.52 -44.80
CA VAL A 607 -101.86 -9.37 -43.85
C VAL A 607 -101.91 -10.79 -44.42
N LEU A 608 -101.58 -11.77 -43.59
CA LEU A 608 -101.89 -13.17 -43.84
C LEU A 608 -103.27 -13.47 -43.26
N SER A 609 -104.21 -13.85 -44.13
CA SER A 609 -105.58 -14.21 -43.75
C SER A 609 -105.96 -15.58 -44.28
N LEU A 610 -106.67 -16.34 -43.46
CA LEU A 610 -107.40 -17.54 -43.87
C LEU A 610 -108.81 -17.12 -44.27
N THR A 611 -109.38 -17.74 -45.30
CA THR A 611 -110.57 -17.22 -46.01
C THR A 611 -111.86 -17.21 -45.17
N ASN A 612 -111.87 -17.65 -43.91
CA ASN A 612 -113.00 -17.54 -42.98
C ASN A 612 -112.61 -17.34 -41.49
N ASP A 613 -111.47 -16.70 -41.19
CA ASP A 613 -111.10 -16.35 -39.81
C ASP A 613 -110.98 -14.82 -39.63
N ALA A 614 -111.53 -14.30 -38.52
CA ALA A 614 -111.53 -12.86 -38.20
C ALA A 614 -110.21 -12.39 -37.59
N THR A 615 -109.29 -13.32 -37.28
CA THR A 615 -107.94 -12.99 -36.83
C THR A 615 -106.98 -12.93 -38.01
N THR A 616 -106.61 -11.71 -38.38
CA THR A 616 -105.53 -11.42 -39.31
C THR A 616 -104.18 -11.47 -38.60
N ILE A 617 -103.18 -12.13 -39.17
CA ILE A 617 -101.78 -11.94 -38.75
C ILE A 617 -101.24 -10.77 -39.55
N ASP A 618 -100.98 -9.66 -38.88
CA ASP A 618 -100.30 -8.52 -39.46
C ASP A 618 -98.81 -8.87 -39.63
N LEU A 619 -98.38 -9.00 -40.88
CA LEU A 619 -96.98 -9.26 -41.24
C LEU A 619 -96.19 -7.95 -41.39
N SER A 620 -96.75 -6.80 -41.01
CA SER A 620 -96.05 -5.50 -40.99
C SER A 620 -94.78 -5.50 -40.13
N ALA A 621 -94.68 -6.35 -39.10
CA ALA A 621 -93.49 -6.46 -38.26
C ALA A 621 -92.37 -7.36 -38.83
N TYR A 622 -92.62 -8.10 -39.94
CA TYR A 622 -91.66 -9.06 -40.50
C TYR A 622 -91.42 -8.91 -42.00
N LYS A 623 -91.82 -7.77 -42.59
CA LYS A 623 -91.33 -7.29 -43.88
C LYS A 623 -90.84 -5.85 -43.74
N ASP A 624 -89.63 -5.70 -43.23
CA ASP A 624 -88.70 -4.75 -43.81
C ASP A 624 -87.58 -5.52 -44.50
N ASN A 625 -87.83 -5.86 -45.77
CA ASN A 625 -86.78 -6.00 -46.78
C ASN A 625 -87.18 -5.05 -47.91
N THR A 626 -87.29 -3.75 -47.59
CA THR A 626 -87.66 -2.71 -48.56
C THR A 626 -86.65 -1.59 -48.59
N ASP A 627 -85.38 -1.94 -48.57
CA ASP A 627 -84.31 -1.02 -48.91
C ASP A 627 -83.73 -1.40 -50.27
N ASN A 628 -84.40 -0.98 -51.33
CA ASN A 628 -83.68 -0.66 -52.56
C ASN A 628 -83.17 0.78 -52.39
N GLN A 629 -82.15 0.95 -51.54
CA GLN A 629 -81.51 2.23 -51.32
C GLN A 629 -80.38 2.37 -52.34
N ASP A 630 -80.56 3.25 -53.32
CA ASP A 630 -79.44 3.67 -54.15
C ASP A 630 -78.47 4.49 -53.28
N LEU A 631 -77.25 3.99 -53.17
CA LEU A 631 -76.14 4.64 -52.48
C LEU A 631 -75.67 5.83 -53.32
N THR A 632 -76.05 7.06 -52.95
CA THR A 632 -75.59 8.26 -53.65
C THR A 632 -74.47 8.93 -52.86
N ILE A 633 -73.28 9.04 -53.48
CA ILE A 633 -72.14 9.78 -52.93
C ILE A 633 -72.17 11.19 -53.52
N ASN A 634 -72.40 12.21 -52.67
CA ASN A 634 -72.19 13.60 -53.09
C ASN A 634 -70.69 13.92 -53.01
N THR A 635 -70.01 13.91 -54.17
CA THR A 635 -68.55 14.10 -54.28
C THR A 635 -68.05 15.48 -53.86
N THR A 636 -68.93 16.45 -53.65
CA THR A 636 -68.59 17.81 -53.23
C THR A 636 -68.80 18.04 -51.73
N SER A 637 -69.66 17.25 -51.08
CA SER A 637 -69.95 17.37 -49.64
C SER A 637 -69.49 16.18 -48.79
N ASN A 638 -68.93 15.12 -49.38
CA ASN A 638 -68.40 13.93 -48.70
C ASN A 638 -69.36 13.26 -47.70
N VAL A 639 -70.67 13.37 -47.96
CA VAL A 639 -71.71 12.73 -47.15
C VAL A 639 -72.25 11.52 -47.92
N LEU A 640 -72.32 10.38 -47.22
CA LEU A 640 -73.05 9.21 -47.67
C LEU A 640 -74.48 9.32 -47.14
N SER A 641 -75.42 9.35 -48.05
CA SER A 641 -76.84 9.39 -47.70
C SER A 641 -77.58 8.31 -48.46
N LEU A 642 -78.55 7.69 -47.78
CA LEU A 642 -79.48 6.74 -48.34
C LEU A 642 -80.77 7.51 -48.65
N THR A 643 -81.35 7.26 -49.83
CA THR A 643 -82.49 8.06 -50.29
C THR A 643 -83.70 7.83 -49.37
N ASN A 644 -84.21 8.91 -48.75
CA ASN A 644 -85.31 9.00 -47.77
C ASN A 644 -84.97 8.70 -46.30
N ASP A 645 -83.69 8.66 -45.90
CA ASP A 645 -83.29 8.71 -44.49
C ASP A 645 -82.78 10.10 -44.08
N THR A 646 -83.11 10.54 -42.87
CA THR A 646 -82.64 11.82 -42.29
C THR A 646 -81.29 11.68 -41.58
N THR A 647 -80.80 10.44 -41.45
CA THR A 647 -79.46 10.14 -40.94
C THR A 647 -78.45 10.18 -42.09
N THR A 648 -77.59 11.18 -42.05
CA THR A 648 -76.46 11.32 -42.96
C THR A 648 -75.19 10.81 -42.27
N ILE A 649 -74.42 9.97 -42.94
CA ILE A 649 -73.08 9.58 -42.47
C ILE A 649 -72.10 10.53 -43.13
N ASP A 650 -71.47 11.39 -42.33
CA ASP A 650 -70.35 12.19 -42.79
C ASP A 650 -69.13 11.26 -42.98
N LEU A 651 -68.74 11.06 -44.24
CA LEU A 651 -67.56 10.28 -44.60
C LEU A 651 -66.29 11.13 -44.60
N SER A 652 -66.33 12.37 -44.11
CA SER A 652 -65.14 13.21 -43.93
C SER A 652 -64.06 12.51 -43.09
N ALA A 653 -64.44 11.66 -42.14
CA ALA A 653 -63.52 10.89 -41.30
C ALA A 653 -62.91 9.64 -41.97
N TYR A 654 -63.39 9.22 -43.16
CA TYR A 654 -62.97 7.97 -43.84
C TYR A 654 -62.51 8.18 -45.29
N LYS A 655 -62.25 9.42 -45.70
CA LYS A 655 -61.57 9.75 -46.97
C LYS A 655 -60.12 10.16 -46.73
N ASP A 656 -59.34 9.26 -46.15
CA ASP A 656 -57.89 9.23 -46.36
C ASP A 656 -57.60 8.59 -47.72
N ASN A 657 -57.85 9.33 -48.79
CA ASN A 657 -57.23 9.08 -50.08
C ASN A 657 -57.10 10.41 -50.82
N THR A 658 -56.39 11.34 -50.17
CA THR A 658 -55.85 12.53 -50.82
C THR A 658 -54.35 12.61 -50.59
N ASP A 659 -53.67 11.49 -50.79
CA ASP A 659 -52.23 11.45 -50.98
C ASP A 659 -51.90 11.98 -52.37
N ASN A 660 -51.98 13.31 -52.49
CA ASN A 660 -50.91 14.01 -53.16
C ASN A 660 -50.39 15.08 -52.20
N GLN A 661 -49.88 14.60 -51.08
CA GLN A 661 -49.13 15.39 -50.14
C GLN A 661 -47.70 15.42 -50.68
N ASP A 662 -47.33 16.51 -51.36
CA ASP A 662 -45.92 16.72 -51.68
C ASP A 662 -45.16 16.83 -50.36
N LEU A 663 -44.31 15.83 -50.12
CA LEU A 663 -43.43 15.77 -48.98
C LEU A 663 -42.37 16.86 -49.14
N THR A 664 -42.61 18.03 -48.55
CA THR A 664 -41.62 19.10 -48.55
C THR A 664 -40.72 18.93 -47.35
N ILE A 665 -39.50 18.47 -47.60
CA ILE A 665 -38.42 18.48 -46.62
C ILE A 665 -37.79 19.88 -46.66
N ASN A 666 -38.05 20.69 -45.63
CA ASN A 666 -37.26 21.90 -45.42
C ASN A 666 -35.91 21.50 -44.81
N THR A 667 -34.89 21.41 -45.66
CA THR A 667 -33.52 21.00 -45.28
C THR A 667 -32.83 21.95 -44.30
N THR A 668 -33.39 23.12 -44.07
CA THR A 668 -32.89 24.13 -43.12
C THR A 668 -33.61 24.11 -41.77
N SER A 669 -34.83 23.55 -41.67
CA SER A 669 -35.63 23.55 -40.44
C SER A 669 -35.98 22.17 -39.89
N ASN A 670 -35.55 21.07 -40.53
CA ASN A 670 -35.71 19.67 -40.06
C ASN A 670 -37.12 19.24 -39.66
N VAL A 671 -38.12 19.92 -40.20
CA VAL A 671 -39.54 19.61 -39.99
C VAL A 671 -40.03 18.85 -41.21
N LEU A 672 -40.65 17.70 -40.98
CA LEU A 672 -41.46 17.03 -41.98
C LEU A 672 -42.87 17.61 -41.88
N SER A 673 -43.26 18.38 -42.90
CA SER A 673 -44.60 18.92 -43.01
C SER A 673 -45.27 18.35 -44.24
N LEU A 674 -46.52 17.94 -44.07
CA LEU A 674 -47.39 17.61 -45.17
C LEU A 674 -48.27 18.83 -45.48
N THR A 675 -48.51 19.10 -46.76
CA THR A 675 -49.22 20.31 -47.16
C THR A 675 -50.70 20.22 -46.71
N ASN A 676 -51.14 21.17 -45.88
CA ASN A 676 -52.47 21.31 -45.25
C ASN A 676 -52.73 20.52 -43.95
N ASP A 677 -51.70 20.04 -43.26
CA ASP A 677 -51.81 19.61 -41.85
C ASP A 677 -51.16 20.66 -40.92
N ALA A 678 -51.84 21.01 -39.82
CA ALA A 678 -51.31 21.95 -38.82
C ALA A 678 -50.35 21.27 -37.84
N THR A 679 -50.24 19.94 -37.89
CA THR A 679 -49.29 19.17 -37.10
C THR A 679 -48.01 18.94 -37.88
N THR A 680 -46.93 19.54 -37.40
CA THR A 680 -45.57 19.32 -37.90
C THR A 680 -44.92 18.19 -37.11
N ILE A 681 -44.32 17.21 -37.80
CA ILE A 681 -43.49 16.20 -37.14
C ILE A 681 -42.06 16.75 -37.09
N ASP A 682 -41.59 17.03 -35.88
CA ASP A 682 -40.18 17.30 -35.64
C ASP A 682 -39.39 16.00 -35.79
N LEU A 683 -38.58 15.91 -36.86
CA LEU A 683 -37.72 14.76 -37.12
C LEU A 683 -36.39 14.83 -36.35
N SER A 684 -36.21 15.80 -35.45
CA SER A 684 -35.01 15.94 -34.61
C SER A 684 -34.68 14.66 -33.82
N ALA A 685 -35.68 13.89 -33.40
CA ALA A 685 -35.48 12.64 -32.66
C ALA A 685 -35.21 11.39 -33.52
N TYR A 686 -35.40 11.46 -34.85
CA TYR A 686 -35.31 10.30 -35.76
C TYR A 686 -34.28 10.47 -36.89
N LYS A 687 -33.54 11.60 -36.92
CA LYS A 687 -32.21 11.64 -37.52
C LYS A 687 -31.17 11.57 -36.41
N ASP A 688 -30.64 10.37 -36.22
CA ASP A 688 -29.32 10.15 -35.60
C ASP A 688 -28.16 10.52 -36.54
N ASN A 689 -28.42 11.29 -37.62
CA ASN A 689 -27.37 11.98 -38.36
C ASN A 689 -27.37 13.49 -38.03
N THR A 690 -27.47 13.81 -36.73
CA THR A 690 -27.23 15.16 -36.20
C THR A 690 -25.82 15.29 -35.65
N ASP A 691 -24.83 14.83 -36.42
CA ASP A 691 -23.47 15.35 -36.32
C ASP A 691 -23.37 16.64 -37.15
N SER A 692 -24.20 17.63 -36.80
CA SER A 692 -23.71 19.01 -36.76
C SER A 692 -23.51 19.37 -35.29
N GLN A 693 -22.75 18.52 -34.61
CA GLN A 693 -22.04 18.91 -33.42
C GLN A 693 -21.06 19.98 -33.88
N ASN A 694 -21.18 21.20 -33.35
CA ASN A 694 -20.03 22.08 -33.41
C ASN A 694 -19.01 21.45 -32.47
N LEU A 695 -18.13 20.63 -33.06
CA LEU A 695 -16.87 20.26 -32.44
C LEU A 695 -16.09 21.56 -32.30
N SER A 696 -16.16 22.17 -31.12
CA SER A 696 -15.18 23.18 -30.76
C SER A 696 -14.06 22.46 -30.04
N PHE A 697 -12.85 22.62 -30.56
CA PHE A 697 -11.66 22.29 -29.81
C PHE A 697 -11.48 23.35 -28.72
N SER A 698 -11.38 22.89 -27.48
CA SER A 698 -10.91 23.70 -26.36
C SER A 698 -9.74 22.96 -25.74
N GLY A 699 -8.56 23.12 -26.33
CA GLY A 699 -7.39 22.30 -26.02
C GLY A 699 -7.52 20.88 -26.58
N ASP A 700 -7.07 19.87 -25.83
CA ASP A 700 -7.02 18.46 -26.25
C ASP A 700 -8.35 17.70 -26.13
N ASN A 701 -9.43 18.42 -25.86
CA ASN A 701 -10.77 17.87 -25.74
C ASN A 701 -11.63 18.26 -26.92
N ILE A 702 -12.31 17.25 -27.49
CA ILE A 702 -13.48 17.49 -28.31
C ILE A 702 -14.65 17.72 -27.35
N VAL A 703 -15.16 18.96 -27.33
CA VAL A 703 -16.39 19.30 -26.62
C VAL A 703 -17.54 19.32 -27.62
N ILE A 704 -18.53 18.50 -27.34
CA ILE A 704 -19.76 18.39 -28.15
C ILE A 704 -20.81 19.27 -27.48
N SER A 705 -21.31 20.30 -28.19
CA SER A 705 -22.30 21.22 -27.62
C SER A 705 -23.58 20.48 -27.20
N GLY A 706 -23.77 20.33 -25.89
CA GLY A 706 -24.91 19.63 -25.27
C GLY A 706 -24.59 18.28 -24.59
N GLY A 707 -23.33 17.82 -24.60
CA GLY A 707 -22.94 16.53 -23.99
C GLY A 707 -21.48 16.44 -23.52
N ASN A 708 -21.04 15.21 -23.22
CA ASN A 708 -19.74 14.86 -22.63
C ASN A 708 -18.53 15.30 -23.48
N SER A 709 -17.40 15.61 -22.82
CA SER A 709 -16.11 15.86 -23.47
C SER A 709 -15.28 14.59 -23.60
N LEU A 710 -14.57 14.43 -24.72
CA LEU A 710 -13.63 13.35 -24.97
C LEU A 710 -12.19 13.90 -25.02
N ASP A 711 -11.33 13.42 -24.12
CA ASP A 711 -9.90 13.73 -24.06
C ASP A 711 -9.13 12.89 -25.08
N LEU A 712 -8.45 13.56 -26.00
CA LEU A 712 -7.70 12.95 -27.10
C LEU A 712 -6.17 13.09 -26.94
N SER A 713 -5.71 13.44 -25.75
CA SER A 713 -4.28 13.56 -25.42
C SER A 713 -3.44 12.32 -25.80
N ASP A 714 -4.04 11.13 -25.85
CA ASP A 714 -3.35 9.87 -26.19
C ASP A 714 -3.23 9.56 -27.70
N PHE A 715 -3.85 10.33 -28.62
CA PHE A 715 -4.04 9.90 -30.03
C PHE A 715 -3.61 10.86 -31.16
N LYS A 716 -2.88 11.97 -30.90
CA LYS A 716 -2.29 12.79 -31.99
C LYS A 716 -0.80 12.51 -32.23
N ASP A 717 -0.53 11.76 -33.29
CA ASP A 717 0.67 11.84 -34.14
C ASP A 717 0.30 12.63 -35.42
N ASN A 718 0.91 13.82 -35.56
CA ASN A 718 1.14 14.67 -36.74
C ASN A 718 0.05 14.85 -37.83
N THR A 719 -0.53 16.06 -37.86
CA THR A 719 -0.45 16.97 -39.02
C THR A 719 -0.92 18.37 -38.62
N ASP A 720 -0.02 19.18 -38.06
CA ASP A 720 -0.18 20.63 -38.03
C ASP A 720 0.94 21.21 -38.92
N ASN A 721 0.56 21.94 -39.98
CA ASN A 721 1.50 22.71 -40.78
C ASN A 721 1.81 23.99 -39.99
N GLN A 722 2.68 23.85 -38.99
CA GLN A 722 3.21 24.92 -38.17
C GLN A 722 4.69 25.09 -38.53
N ASP A 723 5.07 26.29 -38.94
CA ASP A 723 6.48 26.58 -39.19
C ASP A 723 7.25 26.42 -37.88
N LEU A 724 8.16 25.45 -37.88
CA LEU A 724 9.05 25.11 -36.79
C LEU A 724 10.17 26.15 -36.74
N THR A 725 10.15 27.02 -35.73
CA THR A 725 11.22 27.99 -35.53
C THR A 725 12.12 27.51 -34.39
N ILE A 726 13.35 27.15 -34.74
CA ILE A 726 14.41 26.92 -33.75
C ILE A 726 14.99 28.29 -33.41
N ASN A 727 14.83 28.74 -32.17
CA ASN A 727 15.65 29.82 -31.65
C ASN A 727 17.01 29.24 -31.26
N THR A 728 18.00 29.43 -32.14
CA THR A 728 19.36 28.91 -32.01
C THR A 728 20.14 29.49 -30.83
N THR A 729 19.59 30.50 -30.14
CA THR A 729 20.19 31.17 -28.98
C THR A 729 19.59 30.71 -27.65
N SER A 730 18.34 30.24 -27.64
CA SER A 730 17.69 29.68 -26.45
C SER A 730 17.58 28.16 -26.46
N ASN A 731 18.00 27.47 -27.53
CA ASN A 731 17.77 26.03 -27.76
C ASN A 731 16.29 25.63 -27.68
N ILE A 732 15.42 26.62 -27.80
CA ILE A 732 14.00 26.44 -27.69
C ILE A 732 13.43 26.23 -29.09
N LEU A 733 12.81 25.08 -29.26
CA LEU A 733 11.95 24.75 -30.38
C LEU A 733 10.56 25.31 -30.09
N SER A 734 10.09 26.24 -30.93
CA SER A 734 8.73 26.76 -30.84
C SER A 734 8.01 26.65 -32.17
N LEU A 735 6.68 26.60 -32.08
CA LEU A 735 5.77 26.48 -33.21
C LEU A 735 4.94 27.77 -33.31
N THR A 736 4.70 28.23 -34.53
CA THR A 736 3.99 29.50 -34.74
C THR A 736 2.52 29.37 -34.28
N ASN A 737 2.12 30.20 -33.30
CA ASN A 737 0.83 30.22 -32.59
C ASN A 737 0.62 29.17 -31.46
N ASP A 738 1.70 28.57 -30.95
CA ASP A 738 1.66 27.80 -29.70
C ASP A 738 2.49 28.50 -28.60
N ALA A 739 1.97 28.52 -27.37
CA ALA A 739 2.59 29.17 -26.21
C ALA A 739 3.55 28.25 -25.44
N THR A 740 3.59 26.96 -25.80
CA THR A 740 4.53 25.99 -25.24
C THR A 740 5.80 25.89 -26.08
N THR A 741 6.93 25.75 -25.41
CA THR A 741 8.24 25.77 -26.07
C THR A 741 9.13 24.67 -25.50
N ILE A 742 9.87 23.93 -26.34
CA ILE A 742 10.70 22.78 -25.93
C ILE A 742 12.17 23.20 -25.87
N ASP A 743 12.81 23.17 -24.71
CA ASP A 743 14.26 23.36 -24.57
C ASP A 743 15.01 22.06 -24.93
N LEU A 744 15.78 22.10 -26.02
CA LEU A 744 16.54 20.99 -26.58
C LEU A 744 17.98 20.90 -26.06
N SER A 745 18.33 21.69 -25.03
CA SER A 745 19.69 21.76 -24.46
C SER A 745 20.28 20.40 -24.01
N ALA A 746 19.45 19.40 -23.70
CA ALA A 746 19.89 18.07 -23.30
C ALA A 746 20.29 17.12 -24.47
N TYR A 747 20.08 17.51 -25.74
CA TYR A 747 20.17 16.59 -26.90
C TYR A 747 21.22 16.97 -27.96
N LYS A 748 22.14 17.91 -27.70
CA LYS A 748 23.26 18.21 -28.63
C LYS A 748 24.55 17.48 -28.22
N ASP A 749 24.76 16.34 -28.86
CA ASP A 749 26.05 15.62 -28.96
C ASP A 749 26.73 16.03 -30.30
N ASN A 750 27.74 16.91 -30.16
CA ASN A 750 28.98 17.06 -30.93
C ASN A 750 28.99 17.11 -32.48
N THR A 751 29.05 18.31 -33.08
CA THR A 751 30.01 18.67 -34.18
C THR A 751 29.96 20.18 -34.51
N ASP A 752 30.85 20.95 -33.88
CA ASP A 752 30.91 22.41 -33.98
C ASP A 752 31.97 22.87 -34.99
N SER A 753 31.59 23.77 -35.89
CA SER A 753 32.53 24.70 -36.51
C SER A 753 31.93 26.10 -36.46
N GLN A 754 32.23 26.81 -35.38
CA GLN A 754 31.89 28.21 -35.16
C GLN A 754 33.19 28.94 -34.82
N ASN A 755 33.50 30.03 -35.52
CA ASN A 755 34.68 30.83 -35.22
C ASN A 755 34.42 31.62 -33.93
N LEU A 756 35.20 31.33 -32.90
CA LEU A 756 35.29 32.16 -31.70
C LEU A 756 36.18 33.36 -32.01
N SER A 757 35.67 34.56 -31.76
CA SER A 757 36.47 35.78 -31.73
C SER A 757 36.49 36.35 -30.33
N LEU A 758 37.68 36.67 -29.85
CA LEU A 758 37.89 37.30 -28.55
C LEU A 758 38.03 38.81 -28.74
N THR A 759 37.18 39.60 -28.08
CA THR A 759 37.30 41.05 -28.04
C THR A 759 37.00 41.53 -26.62
N GLY A 760 38.06 41.89 -25.89
CA GLY A 760 37.98 42.15 -24.45
C GLY A 760 37.74 40.87 -23.65
N ASP A 761 37.05 40.98 -22.52
CA ASP A 761 36.72 39.85 -21.64
C ASP A 761 35.49 39.06 -22.10
N ASN A 762 35.06 39.31 -23.34
CA ASN A 762 33.90 38.70 -23.94
C ASN A 762 34.33 37.73 -25.05
N ILE A 763 33.98 36.45 -24.89
CA ILE A 763 33.96 35.52 -26.02
C ILE A 763 32.72 35.85 -26.83
N VAL A 764 32.93 36.29 -28.08
CA VAL A 764 31.84 36.55 -29.02
C VAL A 764 31.79 35.41 -30.02
N ILE A 765 30.68 34.67 -29.99
CA ILE A 765 30.37 33.61 -30.94
C ILE A 765 29.58 34.24 -32.08
N SER A 766 30.02 34.07 -33.32
CA SER A 766 29.36 34.73 -34.46
C SER A 766 27.90 34.28 -34.60
N GLY A 767 26.97 35.17 -34.30
CA GLY A 767 25.52 34.93 -34.33
C GLY A 767 24.88 34.54 -32.98
N GLY A 768 25.66 34.52 -31.89
CA GLY A 768 25.18 34.20 -30.53
C GLY A 768 25.50 35.27 -29.49
N ASN A 769 25.23 34.95 -28.22
CA ASN A 769 25.48 35.83 -27.08
C ASN A 769 26.97 35.99 -26.78
N SER A 770 27.29 37.15 -26.24
CA SER A 770 28.58 37.51 -25.64
C SER A 770 28.62 36.94 -24.22
N LEU A 771 29.62 36.10 -23.91
CA LEU A 771 29.86 35.64 -22.54
C LEU A 771 30.92 36.53 -21.89
N ASP A 772 30.53 37.30 -20.88
CA ASP A 772 31.44 38.12 -20.08
C ASP A 772 32.16 37.24 -19.04
N LEU A 773 33.47 37.14 -19.18
CA LEU A 773 34.35 36.34 -18.33
C LEU A 773 35.00 37.18 -17.21
N SER A 774 34.49 38.39 -16.96
CA SER A 774 34.98 39.30 -15.92
C SER A 774 35.03 38.66 -14.52
N ASP A 775 34.14 37.73 -14.20
CA ASP A 775 34.11 37.02 -12.91
C ASP A 775 35.10 35.83 -12.82
N PHE A 776 35.78 35.46 -13.92
CA PHE A 776 36.65 34.26 -13.99
C PHE A 776 38.14 34.56 -14.25
N LYS A 777 38.60 35.81 -14.14
CA LYS A 777 40.04 36.11 -14.09
C LYS A 777 40.55 36.41 -12.68
N ASP A 778 40.88 35.33 -12.01
CA ASP A 778 42.12 35.19 -11.26
C ASP A 778 43.32 35.37 -12.23
N ASN A 779 44.10 36.43 -11.99
CA ASN A 779 45.52 36.65 -12.29
C ASN A 779 46.08 36.32 -13.69
N THR A 780 46.41 37.37 -14.47
CA THR A 780 47.76 37.61 -15.05
C THR A 780 47.85 38.90 -15.87
N ASP A 781 47.73 40.03 -15.19
CA ASP A 781 48.24 41.30 -15.69
C ASP A 781 49.30 41.78 -14.70
N ASN A 782 50.58 41.66 -15.06
CA ASN A 782 51.66 42.17 -14.24
C ASN A 782 51.72 43.70 -14.43
N GLN A 783 50.82 44.41 -13.75
CA GLN A 783 50.77 45.86 -13.70
C GLN A 783 51.34 46.28 -12.35
N ASP A 784 52.62 46.70 -12.35
CA ASP A 784 53.24 47.19 -11.13
C ASP A 784 52.54 48.50 -10.71
N LEU A 785 51.92 48.43 -9.54
CA LEU A 785 51.31 49.56 -8.84
C LEU A 785 52.43 50.40 -8.22
N THR A 786 52.68 51.57 -8.78
CA THR A 786 53.72 52.47 -8.24
C THR A 786 53.05 53.57 -7.43
N ILE A 787 53.38 53.62 -6.14
CA ILE A 787 53.04 54.74 -5.26
C ILE A 787 54.21 55.71 -5.26
N ASN A 788 54.02 56.91 -5.84
CA ASN A 788 54.98 57.99 -5.65
C ASN A 788 54.72 58.64 -4.29
N THR A 789 55.49 58.23 -3.27
CA THR A 789 55.35 58.69 -1.87
C THR A 789 55.63 60.17 -1.66
N THR A 790 56.10 60.88 -2.69
CA THR A 790 56.39 62.32 -2.63
C THR A 790 55.27 63.15 -3.24
N SER A 791 54.55 62.60 -4.22
CA SER A 791 53.42 63.27 -4.88
C SER A 791 52.05 62.72 -4.47
N ASN A 792 51.99 61.64 -3.70
CA ASN A 792 50.75 60.98 -3.26
C ASN A 792 49.80 60.59 -4.40
N ILE A 793 50.35 60.30 -5.57
CA ILE A 793 49.60 59.83 -6.73
C ILE A 793 49.79 58.33 -6.86
N LEU A 794 48.68 57.62 -6.98
CA LEU A 794 48.62 56.20 -7.29
C LEU A 794 48.42 56.04 -8.80
N SER A 795 49.34 55.32 -9.46
CA SER A 795 49.30 55.08 -10.91
C SER A 795 49.67 53.64 -11.26
N LEU A 796 49.04 53.13 -12.31
CA LEU A 796 49.32 51.82 -12.90
C LEU A 796 50.15 51.99 -14.18
N THR A 797 51.12 51.10 -14.39
CA THR A 797 52.04 51.22 -15.54
C THR A 797 51.29 51.00 -16.85
N ASN A 798 51.36 51.99 -17.76
CA ASN A 798 50.66 52.08 -19.05
C ASN A 798 49.16 52.46 -19.01
N ASP A 799 48.66 52.95 -17.88
CA ASP A 799 47.35 53.61 -17.80
C ASP A 799 47.52 55.15 -17.72
N THR A 800 46.63 55.88 -18.40
CA THR A 800 46.61 57.35 -18.41
C THR A 800 45.78 57.96 -17.29
N THR A 801 45.07 57.12 -16.54
CA THR A 801 44.29 57.54 -15.38
C THR A 801 45.12 57.42 -14.10
N THR A 802 45.14 58.51 -13.31
CA THR A 802 45.86 58.57 -12.03
C THR A 802 44.91 59.00 -10.92
N ILE A 803 45.15 58.49 -9.71
CA ILE A 803 44.34 58.80 -8.53
C ILE A 803 45.20 59.61 -7.55
N ASP A 804 44.80 60.84 -7.28
CA ASP A 804 45.45 61.72 -6.30
C ASP A 804 44.91 61.40 -4.88
N LEU A 805 45.77 60.85 -4.04
CA LEU A 805 45.47 60.44 -2.66
C LEU A 805 45.83 61.52 -1.63
N SER A 806 46.18 62.73 -2.05
CA SER A 806 46.53 63.83 -1.15
C SER A 806 45.37 64.26 -0.23
N ALA A 807 44.12 63.93 -0.57
CA ALA A 807 42.95 64.16 0.28
C ALA A 807 42.77 63.16 1.44
N TYR A 808 43.52 62.04 1.46
CA TYR A 808 43.33 60.96 2.44
C TYR A 808 44.47 60.83 3.46
N LYS A 809 45.29 61.87 3.62
CA LYS A 809 46.28 61.97 4.71
C LYS A 809 46.16 63.29 5.47
N ASP A 810 45.21 63.33 6.38
CA ASP A 810 45.26 64.18 7.57
C ASP A 810 45.18 63.26 8.80
N ASN A 811 46.31 63.07 9.47
CA ASN A 811 46.39 62.42 10.77
C ASN A 811 46.77 63.47 11.83
N THR A 812 45.95 64.52 12.02
CA THR A 812 46.27 65.57 13.00
C THR A 812 45.15 66.08 13.89
N ASP A 813 43.99 65.41 13.95
CA ASP A 813 42.82 65.97 14.64
C ASP A 813 42.39 65.15 15.86
N ASN A 814 42.75 65.63 17.05
CA ASN A 814 42.20 65.14 18.32
C ASN A 814 40.88 65.90 18.60
N GLN A 815 39.78 65.44 17.99
CA GLN A 815 38.45 66.04 18.13
C GLN A 815 37.57 65.14 19.02
N ASP A 816 37.21 65.65 20.21
CA ASP A 816 36.23 64.97 21.06
C ASP A 816 34.81 65.17 20.54
N LEU A 817 34.06 64.08 20.49
CA LEU A 817 32.67 64.01 20.07
C LEU A 817 31.75 64.32 21.26
N THR A 818 30.98 65.41 21.18
CA THR A 818 30.05 65.81 22.27
C THR A 818 28.62 65.78 21.79
N ILE A 819 27.74 65.10 22.54
CA ILE A 819 26.29 65.07 22.31
C ILE A 819 25.62 66.04 23.30
N ASN A 820 24.97 67.09 22.79
CA ASN A 820 24.10 67.92 23.62
C ASN A 820 22.69 67.29 23.68
N THR A 821 22.40 66.58 24.77
CA THR A 821 21.15 65.82 24.96
C THR A 821 19.89 66.68 25.06
N THR A 822 20.03 68.01 25.18
CA THR A 822 18.90 68.94 25.29
C THR A 822 18.53 69.56 23.94
N SER A 823 19.50 69.71 23.04
CA SER A 823 19.29 70.23 21.68
C SER A 823 19.36 69.16 20.59
N ASN A 824 19.69 67.90 20.93
CA ASN A 824 19.88 66.78 19.99
C ASN A 824 20.85 67.08 18.84
N ILE A 825 21.85 67.91 19.09
CA ILE A 825 22.88 68.22 18.11
C ILE A 825 24.14 67.45 18.47
N LEU A 826 24.65 66.71 17.49
CA LEU A 826 25.96 66.07 17.53
C LEU A 826 26.96 67.03 16.88
N SER A 827 27.98 67.42 17.65
CA SER A 827 29.01 68.35 17.19
C SER A 827 30.41 67.85 17.55
N LEU A 828 31.35 68.09 16.64
CA LEU A 828 32.77 67.88 16.85
C LEU A 828 33.42 69.19 17.31
N THR A 829 34.38 69.11 18.23
CA THR A 829 34.99 70.31 18.80
C THR A 829 35.85 71.02 17.74
N ASN A 830 35.55 72.30 17.48
CA ASN A 830 36.14 73.18 16.44
C ASN A 830 35.65 72.98 15.00
N ASP A 831 34.62 72.16 14.78
CA ASP A 831 33.90 72.12 13.50
C ASP A 831 32.67 73.03 13.53
N THR A 832 32.43 73.73 12.42
CA THR A 832 31.23 74.59 12.24
C THR A 832 30.05 73.81 11.70
N THR A 833 30.29 72.58 11.24
CA THR A 833 29.24 71.65 10.83
C THR A 833 28.69 70.93 12.06
N THR A 834 27.39 71.07 12.25
CA THR A 834 26.65 70.40 13.32
C THR A 834 25.66 69.45 12.67
N ILE A 835 25.56 68.23 13.19
CA ILE A 835 24.56 67.27 12.73
C ILE A 835 23.37 67.39 13.66
N ASP A 836 22.29 67.96 13.15
CA ASP A 836 21.01 67.98 13.84
C ASP A 836 20.40 66.57 13.78
N LEU A 837 20.42 65.88 14.92
CA LEU A 837 19.83 64.55 15.05
C LEU A 837 18.32 64.61 15.29
N SER A 838 17.68 65.79 15.20
CA SER A 838 16.22 65.93 15.34
C SER A 838 15.43 65.10 14.33
N ALA A 839 15.97 64.87 13.12
CA ALA A 839 15.37 64.00 12.11
C ALA A 839 15.54 62.48 12.41
N TYR A 840 16.48 62.13 13.29
CA TYR A 840 16.74 60.75 13.73
C TYR A 840 16.21 60.47 15.15
N LYS A 841 15.66 61.50 15.80
CA LYS A 841 14.77 61.35 16.94
C LYS A 841 13.34 61.23 16.43
N ASP A 842 13.01 60.06 15.93
CA ASP A 842 11.67 59.56 16.12
C ASP A 842 11.52 59.14 17.59
N ASN A 843 11.21 60.12 18.44
CA ASN A 843 10.67 59.86 19.77
C ASN A 843 9.14 59.86 19.73
N THR A 844 8.54 59.33 18.67
CA THR A 844 7.09 59.23 18.46
C THR A 844 6.58 57.81 18.25
N ASP A 845 7.45 56.80 18.29
CA ASP A 845 7.03 55.41 18.36
C ASP A 845 6.68 54.98 19.79
N ASN A 846 5.76 55.73 20.42
CA ASN A 846 4.83 55.13 21.36
C ASN A 846 3.62 54.66 20.55
N GLN A 847 3.85 53.69 19.66
CA GLN A 847 2.81 53.05 18.89
C GLN A 847 2.08 52.07 19.83
N ASP A 848 1.09 52.58 20.56
CA ASP A 848 0.23 51.71 21.34
C ASP A 848 -0.55 50.81 20.37
N LEU A 849 -0.25 49.52 20.42
CA LEU A 849 -0.97 48.48 19.70
C LEU A 849 -2.39 48.41 20.27
N THR A 850 -3.35 48.97 19.54
CA THR A 850 -4.74 48.99 19.99
C THR A 850 -5.52 47.92 19.26
N ILE A 851 -6.02 46.94 20.02
CA ILE A 851 -7.00 45.97 19.53
C ILE A 851 -8.39 46.55 19.80
N ASN A 852 -9.14 46.88 18.76
CA ASN A 852 -10.57 47.17 18.92
C ASN A 852 -11.31 45.84 19.07
N THR A 853 -11.58 45.43 20.31
CA THR A 853 -12.20 44.13 20.65
C THR A 853 -13.62 43.95 20.11
N THR A 854 -14.26 45.05 19.68
CA THR A 854 -15.60 45.06 19.07
C THR A 854 -15.56 44.88 17.56
N SER A 855 -14.51 45.37 16.88
CA SER A 855 -14.37 45.26 15.42
C SER A 855 -13.31 44.25 14.97
N ASN A 856 -12.54 43.65 15.89
CA ASN A 856 -11.43 42.71 15.64
C ASN A 856 -10.34 43.26 14.70
N ILE A 857 -10.15 44.57 14.70
CA ILE A 857 -9.11 45.20 13.90
C ILE A 857 -7.92 45.50 14.80
N LEU A 858 -6.76 45.01 14.39
CA LEU A 858 -5.47 45.38 14.96
C LEU A 858 -4.93 46.57 14.16
N SER A 859 -4.69 47.68 14.85
CA SER A 859 -4.18 48.91 14.24
C SER A 859 -3.09 49.52 15.11
N LEU A 860 -2.11 50.11 14.45
CA LEU A 860 -1.09 50.96 15.07
C LEU A 860 -1.57 52.41 14.99
N THR A 861 -1.39 53.16 16.08
CA THR A 861 -1.87 54.55 16.11
C THR A 861 -1.05 55.41 15.13
N ASN A 862 -1.72 56.10 14.21
CA ASN A 862 -1.16 56.88 13.08
C ASN A 862 -0.64 56.08 11.87
N ASP A 863 -0.93 54.78 11.78
CA ASP A 863 -0.75 54.00 10.56
C ASP A 863 -2.11 53.80 9.85
N ALA A 864 -2.14 54.00 8.53
CA ALA A 864 -3.34 53.79 7.72
C ALA A 864 -3.59 52.32 7.38
N THR A 865 -2.61 51.45 7.65
CA THR A 865 -2.72 50.01 7.46
C THR A 865 -3.38 49.37 8.68
N THR A 866 -4.41 48.56 8.43
CA THR A 866 -5.16 47.85 9.48
C THR A 866 -5.24 46.38 9.13
N ILE A 867 -5.15 45.52 10.14
CA ILE A 867 -5.22 44.06 9.98
C ILE A 867 -6.54 43.58 10.58
N ASP A 868 -7.41 43.03 9.73
CA ASP A 868 -8.66 42.39 10.16
C ASP A 868 -8.38 40.98 10.68
N LEU A 869 -8.58 40.79 11.99
CA LEU A 869 -8.36 39.53 12.70
C LEU A 869 -9.65 38.69 12.83
N SER A 870 -10.73 39.06 12.14
CA SER A 870 -12.01 38.34 12.23
C SER A 870 -11.91 36.86 11.79
N ALA A 871 -10.97 36.52 10.90
CA ALA A 871 -10.68 35.14 10.50
C ALA A 871 -9.93 34.32 11.56
N TYR A 872 -9.35 34.97 12.57
CA TYR A 872 -8.59 34.36 13.66
C TYR A 872 -9.34 34.35 15.00
N LYS A 873 -10.64 34.67 14.99
CA LYS A 873 -11.53 34.47 16.15
C LYS A 873 -12.06 33.04 16.18
N ASP A 874 -11.36 32.15 16.86
CA ASP A 874 -11.91 30.93 17.47
C ASP A 874 -11.95 31.03 19.00
N ASN A 875 -12.40 32.16 19.55
CA ASN A 875 -12.38 32.39 21.00
C ASN A 875 -13.19 31.32 21.77
N THR A 876 -12.52 30.44 22.53
CA THR A 876 -12.95 29.95 23.87
C THR A 876 -11.85 29.05 24.43
N ASP A 877 -10.99 29.48 25.35
CA ASP A 877 -11.24 29.22 26.77
C ASP A 877 -10.22 29.97 27.66
N ASN A 878 -10.67 30.88 28.52
CA ASN A 878 -9.93 31.25 29.72
C ASN A 878 -10.74 30.73 30.91
N GLN A 879 -10.48 29.47 31.28
CA GLN A 879 -11.21 28.76 32.32
C GLN A 879 -10.51 28.96 33.66
N ASN A 880 -11.10 29.79 34.52
CA ASN A 880 -10.69 29.81 35.92
C ASN A 880 -11.19 28.53 36.60
N LEU A 881 -10.30 27.54 36.72
CA LEU A 881 -10.54 26.34 37.49
C LEU A 881 -10.48 26.67 38.98
N THR A 882 -11.62 26.56 39.65
CA THR A 882 -11.71 26.75 41.09
C THR A 882 -11.99 25.42 41.75
N LEU A 883 -11.09 24.96 42.61
CA LEU A 883 -11.26 23.76 43.42
C LEU A 883 -11.78 24.16 44.80
N THR A 884 -12.99 23.73 45.13
CA THR A 884 -13.54 23.89 46.49
C THR A 884 -14.06 22.54 46.99
N GLY A 885 -13.39 21.98 48.00
CA GLY A 885 -13.67 20.62 48.47
C GLY A 885 -13.24 19.56 47.45
N THR A 886 -14.15 18.69 47.03
CA THR A 886 -13.93 17.66 45.99
C THR A 886 -14.53 18.02 44.63
N SER A 887 -15.18 19.17 44.50
CA SER A 887 -15.76 19.60 43.22
C SER A 887 -14.78 20.50 42.50
N LEU A 888 -14.37 20.08 41.29
CA LEU A 888 -13.69 20.95 40.35
C LEU A 888 -14.75 21.62 39.49
N SER A 889 -14.79 22.95 39.52
CA SER A 889 -15.75 23.75 38.76
C SER A 889 -15.02 24.70 37.80
N ILE A 890 -15.51 24.72 36.57
CA ILE A 890 -15.10 25.65 35.51
C ILE A 890 -16.10 26.81 35.51
N ALA A 891 -15.61 28.05 35.44
CA ALA A 891 -16.49 29.23 35.37
C ALA A 891 -17.48 29.09 34.17
N ASP A 892 -18.77 29.18 34.48
CA ASP A 892 -19.92 28.98 33.58
C ASP A 892 -20.06 27.57 32.94
N GLY A 893 -19.37 26.55 33.47
CA GLY A 893 -19.42 25.16 32.98
C GLY A 893 -19.92 24.11 34.00
N ASN A 894 -19.88 22.84 33.60
CA ASN A 894 -20.24 21.70 34.47
C ASN A 894 -19.23 21.53 35.61
N SER A 895 -19.71 21.14 36.80
CA SER A 895 -18.83 20.72 37.90
C SER A 895 -18.60 19.21 37.86
N ILE A 896 -17.34 18.81 37.97
CA ILE A 896 -16.93 17.41 38.10
C ILE A 896 -16.66 17.11 39.57
N ASP A 897 -17.36 16.12 40.12
CA ASP A 897 -17.11 15.63 41.47
C ASP A 897 -15.93 14.65 41.46
N LEU A 898 -14.81 15.07 42.03
CA LEU A 898 -13.59 14.28 42.21
C LEU A 898 -13.66 13.38 43.46
N ALA A 899 -14.85 13.15 44.04
CA ALA A 899 -15.03 12.16 45.11
C ALA A 899 -14.53 10.76 44.71
N VAL A 900 -14.56 10.41 43.42
CA VAL A 900 -14.01 9.15 42.87
C VAL A 900 -12.48 9.06 42.99
N LEU A 901 -11.75 10.17 43.16
CA LEU A 901 -10.31 10.17 43.43
C LEU A 901 -10.00 10.08 44.94
N LYS A 902 -11.02 10.09 45.80
CA LYS A 902 -10.89 10.10 47.26
C LYS A 902 -11.12 8.72 47.90
N ASP A 903 -11.42 7.68 47.12
CA ASP A 903 -11.63 6.32 47.61
C ASP A 903 -10.35 5.45 47.62
N GLY A 904 -9.20 5.99 47.22
CA GLY A 904 -7.91 5.39 47.56
C GLY A 904 -7.62 4.05 46.88
N ILE A 905 -7.96 3.89 45.59
CA ILE A 905 -7.63 2.69 44.80
C ILE A 905 -6.89 3.01 43.49
N GLY A 906 -6.06 4.05 43.49
CA GLY A 906 -5.16 4.38 42.40
C GLY A 906 -3.68 4.13 42.73
N THR A 907 -3.26 2.87 42.93
CA THR A 907 -1.84 2.48 42.83
C THR A 907 -1.71 1.03 42.37
N ASP A 908 -1.28 0.79 41.13
CA ASP A 908 -0.66 -0.47 40.72
C ASP A 908 0.18 -0.26 39.46
N ASN A 909 1.42 0.19 39.64
CA ASN A 909 2.50 -0.32 38.81
C ASN A 909 3.66 -0.58 39.78
N GLN A 910 3.76 -1.80 40.29
CA GLN A 910 5.00 -2.27 40.91
C GLN A 910 5.93 -2.75 39.80
N ASP A 911 6.97 -1.97 39.51
CA ASP A 911 8.00 -2.41 38.57
C ASP A 911 8.82 -3.57 39.17
N LEU A 912 9.02 -4.61 38.36
CA LEU A 912 9.87 -5.75 38.65
C LEU A 912 11.21 -5.54 37.93
N THR A 913 12.28 -5.29 38.68
CA THR A 913 13.64 -5.28 38.13
C THR A 913 14.29 -6.63 38.35
N THR A 914 15.00 -7.14 37.34
CA THR A 914 15.69 -8.44 37.45
C THR A 914 17.16 -8.28 37.16
N VAL A 915 18.00 -8.85 38.02
CA VAL A 915 19.46 -8.83 37.90
C VAL A 915 19.97 -10.26 38.03
N LEU A 916 20.67 -10.74 37.01
CA LEU A 916 21.39 -12.02 37.05
C LEU A 916 22.83 -11.76 37.48
N THR A 917 23.21 -12.24 38.66
CA THR A 917 24.61 -12.20 39.13
C THR A 917 25.13 -13.63 39.28
N GLY A 918 26.02 -14.04 38.39
CA GLY A 918 26.44 -15.45 38.29
C GLY A 918 25.28 -16.35 37.87
N ASN A 919 24.96 -17.38 38.67
CA ASN A 919 23.83 -18.29 38.42
C ASN A 919 22.56 -17.91 39.19
N ILE A 920 22.56 -16.81 39.93
CA ILE A 920 21.44 -16.40 40.77
C ILE A 920 20.70 -15.26 40.08
N LEU A 921 19.45 -15.50 39.69
CA LEU A 921 18.54 -14.48 39.19
C LEU A 921 17.80 -13.86 40.38
N GLN A 922 18.11 -12.60 40.68
CA GLN A 922 17.39 -11.83 41.68
C GLN A 922 16.31 -10.99 41.01
N ILE A 923 15.11 -11.02 41.56
CA ILE A 923 13.94 -10.28 41.12
C ILE A 923 13.58 -9.33 42.25
N ASP A 924 13.83 -8.05 42.04
CA ASP A 924 13.50 -6.97 42.97
C ASP A 924 12.15 -6.36 42.57
N ILE A 925 11.26 -6.20 43.54
CA ILE A 925 9.92 -5.65 43.34
C ILE A 925 9.90 -4.25 43.95
N GLN A 926 9.51 -3.23 43.19
CA GLN A 926 9.42 -1.87 43.73
C GLN A 926 8.44 -1.84 44.91
N ASN A 927 8.94 -1.50 46.10
CA ASN A 927 8.25 -1.53 47.40
C ASN A 927 7.88 -2.93 47.94
N GLY A 928 8.53 -4.00 47.45
CA GLY A 928 8.35 -5.38 47.91
C GLY A 928 9.67 -6.08 48.33
N ASN A 929 9.57 -7.31 48.83
CA ASN A 929 10.75 -8.13 49.16
C ASN A 929 11.30 -8.80 47.89
N SER A 930 12.60 -8.73 47.70
CA SER A 930 13.30 -9.40 46.61
C SER A 930 13.23 -10.92 46.71
N VAL A 931 13.09 -11.58 45.56
CA VAL A 931 13.12 -13.05 45.43
C VAL A 931 14.36 -13.46 44.64
N SER A 932 15.05 -14.50 45.11
CA SER A 932 16.28 -15.00 44.48
C SER A 932 16.07 -16.43 43.98
N VAL A 933 16.39 -16.67 42.70
CA VAL A 933 16.22 -17.96 42.01
C VAL A 933 17.59 -18.48 41.57
N ASP A 934 17.98 -19.65 42.08
CA ASP A 934 19.21 -20.33 41.66
C ASP A 934 19.00 -21.10 40.35
N LEU A 935 19.67 -20.66 39.30
CA LEU A 935 19.66 -21.26 37.96
C LEU A 935 20.72 -22.35 37.79
N SER A 936 21.56 -22.62 38.80
CA SER A 936 22.59 -23.67 38.77
C SER A 936 22.05 -25.04 38.34
N PRO A 937 20.83 -25.49 38.72
CA PRO A 937 20.27 -26.76 38.26
C PRO A 937 19.99 -26.79 36.74
N ILE A 938 19.62 -25.66 36.15
CA ILE A 938 19.36 -25.53 34.71
C ILE A 938 20.67 -25.47 33.93
N LEU A 939 21.67 -24.75 34.44
CA LEU A 939 23.01 -24.75 33.86
C LEU A 939 23.64 -26.14 33.93
N ALA A 940 23.56 -26.85 35.06
CA ALA A 940 24.07 -28.21 35.19
C ALA A 940 23.41 -29.20 34.22
N ALA A 941 22.11 -29.04 33.94
CA ALA A 941 21.41 -29.83 32.93
C ALA A 941 21.86 -29.53 31.49
N HIS A 942 22.18 -28.28 31.18
CA HIS A 942 22.74 -27.89 29.87
C HIS A 942 24.21 -28.32 29.74
N GLU A 943 25.00 -28.19 30.79
CA GLU A 943 26.40 -28.64 30.85
C GLU A 943 26.47 -30.16 30.69
N SER A 944 25.56 -30.93 31.30
CA SER A 944 25.44 -32.37 31.07
C SER A 944 25.10 -32.71 29.61
N LYS A 945 24.22 -31.94 28.95
CA LYS A 945 23.91 -32.12 27.52
C LYS A 945 25.10 -31.75 26.62
N ILE A 946 25.79 -30.67 26.94
CA ILE A 946 26.99 -30.21 26.22
C ILE A 946 28.09 -31.26 26.37
N ASN A 947 28.34 -31.78 27.57
CA ASN A 947 29.30 -32.86 27.81
C ASN A 947 28.93 -34.14 27.06
N ASN A 948 27.64 -34.49 27.00
CA ASN A 948 27.17 -35.62 26.19
C ASN A 948 27.38 -35.40 24.69
N LEU A 949 27.19 -34.16 24.20
CA LEU A 949 27.44 -33.79 22.81
C LEU A 949 28.93 -33.78 22.48
N ILE A 950 29.78 -33.26 23.36
CA ILE A 950 31.24 -33.31 23.26
C ILE A 950 31.70 -34.76 23.22
N GLU A 951 31.26 -35.61 24.13
CA GLU A 951 31.58 -37.04 24.08
C GLU A 951 31.09 -37.72 22.78
N ARG A 952 29.95 -37.30 22.22
CA ARG A 952 29.49 -37.81 20.92
C ARG A 952 30.40 -37.34 19.77
N ILE A 953 30.87 -36.09 19.82
CA ILE A 953 31.78 -35.52 18.83
C ILE A 953 33.16 -36.17 18.94
N GLU A 954 33.73 -36.33 20.14
CA GLU A 954 35.00 -37.02 20.37
C GLU A 954 34.95 -38.49 19.91
N ARG A 955 33.81 -39.18 20.12
CA ARG A 955 33.60 -40.53 19.58
C ARG A 955 33.51 -40.54 18.05
N ILE A 956 32.93 -39.52 17.42
CA ILE A 956 32.84 -39.41 15.96
C ILE A 956 34.21 -39.08 15.37
N GLU A 957 34.96 -38.16 15.97
CA GLU A 957 36.32 -37.78 15.56
C GLU A 957 37.29 -38.97 15.72
N SER A 958 37.16 -39.75 16.81
CA SER A 958 37.92 -41.00 16.97
C SER A 958 37.54 -42.09 15.96
N CYS A 959 36.32 -42.10 15.43
CA CYS A 959 35.86 -43.08 14.42
C CYS A 959 36.19 -42.65 12.98
N ALA A 960 36.39 -41.35 12.72
CA ALA A 960 36.74 -40.83 11.41
C ALA A 960 38.18 -41.22 10.97
N CYS A 961 39.03 -41.63 11.91
CA CYS A 961 40.40 -42.07 11.62
C CYS A 961 40.51 -43.47 10.98
N ASP A 962 39.49 -44.35 11.11
CA ASP A 962 39.54 -45.75 10.65
C ASP A 962 38.54 -46.10 9.52
N GLY A 963 37.85 -45.12 8.93
CA GLY A 963 37.12 -45.28 7.67
C GLY A 963 35.89 -46.20 7.69
N ASN A 964 35.39 -46.63 8.86
CA ASN A 964 34.19 -47.47 8.97
C ASN A 964 33.12 -46.82 9.86
N ILE A 965 31.95 -46.54 9.26
CA ILE A 965 30.77 -46.02 9.97
C ILE A 965 29.99 -47.22 10.56
N PRO A 966 29.77 -47.31 11.88
CA PRO A 966 29.01 -48.42 12.45
C PRO A 966 27.51 -48.27 12.20
N GLN A 967 26.95 -49.19 11.39
CA GLN A 967 25.53 -49.55 11.41
C GLN A 967 25.25 -50.33 12.71
N ASN A 968 25.01 -49.65 13.82
CA ASN A 968 24.36 -50.27 14.96
C ASN A 968 23.66 -49.23 15.85
N ARG A 969 22.48 -48.78 15.43
CA ARG A 969 21.52 -48.21 16.38
C ARG A 969 20.96 -49.38 17.17
N ASN A 970 21.42 -49.57 18.39
CA ASN A 970 20.62 -50.28 19.39
C ASN A 970 19.49 -49.30 19.77
N PRO A 971 18.25 -49.46 19.26
CA PRO A 971 17.19 -48.52 19.57
C PRO A 971 16.79 -48.76 21.02
N GLU A 972 16.68 -47.70 21.81
CA GLU A 972 16.05 -47.81 23.13
C GLU A 972 14.58 -48.23 22.95
N ALA A 973 13.98 -48.85 23.98
CA ALA A 973 12.57 -49.22 23.93
C ALA A 973 11.70 -47.98 23.62
N ALA A 974 10.69 -48.13 22.76
CA ALA A 974 9.85 -47.04 22.30
C ALA A 974 8.37 -47.43 22.32
N LEU A 975 7.50 -46.44 22.58
CA LEU A 975 6.04 -46.59 22.55
C LEU A 975 5.44 -45.54 21.61
N TYR A 976 4.60 -45.99 20.68
CA TYR A 976 3.98 -45.15 19.66
C TYR A 976 2.50 -44.88 19.98
N GLN A 977 1.95 -43.88 19.31
CA GLN A 977 0.56 -43.47 19.48
C GLN A 977 -0.40 -44.52 18.88
N ASN A 978 -1.50 -44.80 19.57
CA ASN A 978 -2.50 -45.78 19.18
C ASN A 978 -3.32 -45.29 17.98
N VAL A 979 -3.73 -46.22 17.11
CA VAL A 979 -4.49 -45.93 15.90
C VAL A 979 -5.66 -46.93 15.76
N PRO A 980 -6.91 -46.48 15.58
CA PRO A 980 -7.37 -45.09 15.59
C PRO A 980 -7.37 -44.47 17.01
N ASN A 981 -7.28 -43.13 17.08
CA ASN A 981 -7.46 -42.34 18.30
C ASN A 981 -8.24 -41.05 17.93
N PRO A 982 -9.53 -40.91 18.28
CA PRO A 982 -10.29 -41.76 19.20
C PRO A 982 -10.64 -43.15 18.66
N SER A 983 -10.71 -44.16 19.53
CA SER A 983 -11.16 -45.53 19.22
C SER A 983 -12.56 -45.82 19.76
N SER A 984 -13.33 -46.67 19.09
CA SER A 984 -14.71 -47.04 19.48
C SER A 984 -14.84 -48.48 20.01
N LEU A 985 -14.11 -49.44 19.42
CA LEU A 985 -14.10 -50.84 19.87
C LEU A 985 -12.65 -51.26 20.13
N GLU A 986 -11.81 -51.32 19.09
CA GLU A 986 -10.41 -51.69 19.21
C GLU A 986 -9.45 -50.54 18.83
N THR A 987 -8.21 -50.60 19.32
CA THR A 987 -7.12 -49.75 18.85
C THR A 987 -5.80 -50.52 18.77
N LYS A 988 -4.95 -50.14 17.81
CA LYS A 988 -3.62 -50.74 17.65
C LYS A 988 -2.58 -49.89 18.38
N ILE A 989 -1.82 -50.48 19.30
CA ILE A 989 -0.72 -49.85 20.04
C ILE A 989 0.60 -50.45 19.54
N ALA A 990 1.41 -49.66 18.82
CA ALA A 990 2.73 -50.06 18.35
C ALA A 990 3.83 -49.72 19.36
N PHE A 991 4.90 -50.53 19.39
CA PHE A 991 6.07 -50.38 20.25
C PHE A 991 7.32 -51.01 19.63
N TYR A 992 8.50 -50.60 20.10
CA TYR A 992 9.76 -51.29 19.88
C TYR A 992 10.32 -51.74 21.22
N ILE A 993 10.66 -53.03 21.36
CA ILE A 993 11.28 -53.58 22.57
C ILE A 993 12.59 -54.28 22.19
N PRO A 994 13.76 -53.84 22.70
CA PRO A 994 15.04 -54.50 22.46
C PRO A 994 15.06 -55.97 22.90
N GLU A 995 15.83 -56.81 22.19
CA GLU A 995 15.96 -58.25 22.50
C GLU A 995 16.54 -58.54 23.89
N ASN A 996 17.30 -57.60 24.46
CA ASN A 996 17.88 -57.75 25.80
C ASN A 996 16.91 -57.44 26.95
N VAL A 997 15.68 -56.97 26.67
CA VAL A 997 14.66 -56.73 27.69
C VAL A 997 14.02 -58.05 28.14
N THR A 998 14.04 -58.33 29.44
CA THR A 998 13.52 -59.59 29.98
C THR A 998 12.00 -59.57 30.19
N THR A 999 11.44 -58.44 30.62
CA THR A 999 10.01 -58.26 30.89
C THR A 999 9.50 -56.98 30.28
N ALA A 1000 8.33 -57.01 29.63
CA ALA A 1000 7.68 -55.82 29.10
C ALA A 1000 6.16 -55.88 29.30
N TYR A 1001 5.55 -54.75 29.64
CA TYR A 1001 4.09 -54.65 29.78
C TYR A 1001 3.59 -53.20 29.64
N LEU A 1002 2.33 -53.05 29.26
CA LEU A 1002 1.60 -51.78 29.31
C LEU A 1002 0.78 -51.69 30.59
N LYS A 1003 0.78 -50.53 31.25
CA LYS A 1003 -0.20 -50.18 32.28
C LYS A 1003 -1.13 -49.09 31.77
N ILE A 1004 -2.43 -49.34 31.86
CA ILE A 1004 -3.47 -48.42 31.45
C ILE A 1004 -4.08 -47.78 32.69
N HIS A 1005 -4.19 -46.46 32.69
CA HIS A 1005 -4.81 -45.67 33.75
C HIS A 1005 -5.92 -44.80 33.17
N ASN A 1006 -6.91 -44.44 33.97
CA ASN A 1006 -7.87 -43.39 33.59
C ASN A 1006 -7.25 -41.99 33.76
N ASN A 1007 -7.99 -40.94 33.39
CA ASN A 1007 -7.56 -39.55 33.44
C ASN A 1007 -7.23 -39.03 34.86
N ILE A 1008 -7.68 -39.69 35.92
CA ILE A 1008 -7.35 -39.39 37.32
C ILE A 1008 -6.23 -40.29 37.88
N GLY A 1009 -5.57 -41.08 37.04
CA GLY A 1009 -4.41 -41.89 37.40
C GLY A 1009 -4.71 -43.22 38.10
N GLN A 1010 -5.98 -43.63 38.19
CA GLN A 1010 -6.34 -44.95 38.73
C GLN A 1010 -5.92 -46.04 37.74
N PHE A 1011 -5.26 -47.08 38.24
CA PHE A 1011 -4.85 -48.24 37.46
C PHE A 1011 -6.07 -49.05 37.02
N ILE A 1012 -6.16 -49.31 35.71
CA ILE A 1012 -7.25 -50.07 35.08
C ILE A 1012 -6.78 -51.49 34.77
N GLN A 1013 -5.71 -51.62 33.98
CA GLN A 1013 -5.24 -52.93 33.51
C GLN A 1013 -3.74 -52.95 33.23
N LYS A 1014 -3.14 -54.14 33.39
CA LYS A 1014 -1.78 -54.46 32.98
C LYS A 1014 -1.82 -55.48 31.83
N VAL A 1015 -1.24 -55.14 30.69
CA VAL A 1015 -1.16 -56.00 29.50
C VAL A 1015 0.28 -56.44 29.28
N MET A 1016 0.54 -57.75 29.34
CA MET A 1016 1.89 -58.31 29.16
C MET A 1016 2.29 -58.30 27.67
N ILE A 1017 3.54 -57.92 27.37
CA ILE A 1017 4.11 -57.92 26.02
C ILE A 1017 5.24 -58.93 25.92
N ASN A 1018 5.04 -59.97 25.11
CA ASN A 1018 6.01 -61.04 24.91
C ASN A 1018 6.86 -60.85 23.65
N ASN A 1019 6.42 -60.04 22.69
CA ASN A 1019 7.15 -59.79 21.44
C ASN A 1019 8.31 -58.82 21.66
N ARG A 1020 9.40 -59.05 20.91
CA ARG A 1020 10.59 -58.18 20.83
C ARG A 1020 10.67 -57.57 19.42
N GLY A 1021 11.57 -56.61 19.25
CA GLY A 1021 11.68 -55.79 18.06
C GLY A 1021 10.48 -54.85 17.89
N GLU A 1022 10.26 -54.41 16.65
CA GLU A 1022 9.14 -53.55 16.28
C GLU A 1022 7.86 -54.38 16.12
N ASN A 1023 6.90 -54.16 17.00
CA ASN A 1023 5.67 -54.94 17.08
C ASN A 1023 4.49 -54.08 17.55
N SER A 1024 3.31 -54.68 17.59
CA SER A 1024 2.10 -54.00 18.05
C SER A 1024 1.11 -54.97 18.67
N ILE A 1025 0.29 -54.47 19.60
CA ILE A 1025 -0.89 -55.19 20.10
C ILE A 1025 -2.17 -54.53 19.63
N ILE A 1026 -3.21 -55.33 19.45
CA ILE A 1026 -4.59 -54.85 19.35
C ILE A 1026 -5.14 -54.84 20.77
N TYR A 1027 -5.63 -53.68 21.20
CA TYR A 1027 -6.22 -53.48 22.52
C TYR A 1027 -7.73 -53.25 22.36
N ASP A 1028 -8.49 -54.12 23.02
CA ASP A 1028 -9.95 -54.08 23.05
C ASP A 1028 -10.42 -53.12 24.16
N ASN A 1029 -11.20 -52.11 23.76
CA ASN A 1029 -11.75 -51.09 24.65
C ASN A 1029 -13.20 -51.41 25.07
N GLU A 1030 -13.79 -52.56 24.73
CA GLU A 1030 -15.19 -52.89 25.04
C GLU A 1030 -15.53 -52.75 26.55
N PHE A 1031 -14.54 -52.94 27.43
CA PHE A 1031 -14.70 -52.82 28.88
C PHE A 1031 -14.35 -51.44 29.45
N LEU A 1032 -13.94 -50.48 28.61
CA LEU A 1032 -13.62 -49.11 29.01
C LEU A 1032 -14.81 -48.19 28.73
N SER A 1033 -15.22 -47.40 29.72
CA SER A 1033 -16.20 -46.33 29.50
C SER A 1033 -15.62 -45.23 28.60
N SER A 1034 -16.47 -44.55 27.84
CA SER A 1034 -16.09 -43.36 27.05
C SER A 1034 -15.31 -42.36 27.90
N GLY A 1035 -14.14 -41.94 27.41
CA GLY A 1035 -13.23 -41.10 28.19
C GLY A 1035 -11.77 -41.14 27.74
N VAL A 1036 -10.91 -40.50 28.53
CA VAL A 1036 -9.47 -40.38 28.26
C VAL A 1036 -8.68 -41.32 29.16
N TYR A 1037 -7.81 -42.12 28.54
CA TYR A 1037 -6.95 -43.09 29.21
C TYR A 1037 -5.48 -42.84 28.85
N ILE A 1038 -4.58 -43.27 29.74
CA ILE A 1038 -3.14 -43.19 29.54
C ILE A 1038 -2.55 -44.61 29.61
N TYR A 1039 -1.94 -45.06 28.52
CA TYR A 1039 -1.19 -46.31 28.49
C TYR A 1039 0.31 -46.03 28.56
N THR A 1040 1.01 -46.78 29.41
CA THR A 1040 2.42 -46.58 29.72
C THR A 1040 3.20 -47.87 29.55
N LEU A 1041 4.26 -47.85 28.75
CA LEU A 1041 5.15 -48.99 28.55
C LEU A 1041 6.17 -49.06 29.68
N TYR A 1042 6.32 -50.25 30.26
CA TYR A 1042 7.38 -50.59 31.20
C TYR A 1042 8.21 -51.74 30.63
N THR A 1043 9.53 -51.63 30.72
CA THR A 1043 10.49 -52.70 30.41
C THR A 1043 11.39 -52.92 31.61
N ASP A 1044 11.52 -54.17 32.08
CA ASP A 1044 12.32 -54.54 33.26
C ASP A 1044 11.99 -53.72 34.51
N GLY A 1045 10.70 -53.37 34.66
CA GLY A 1045 10.17 -52.55 35.76
C GLY A 1045 10.38 -51.05 35.60
N VAL A 1046 11.13 -50.60 34.58
CA VAL A 1046 11.39 -49.18 34.30
C VAL A 1046 10.35 -48.63 33.35
N LYS A 1047 9.80 -47.44 33.68
CA LYS A 1047 8.88 -46.70 32.81
C LYS A 1047 9.63 -46.16 31.59
N ILE A 1048 9.18 -46.51 30.39
CA ILE A 1048 9.75 -46.04 29.13
C ILE A 1048 9.04 -44.79 28.62
N ASN A 1049 7.73 -44.87 28.37
CA ASN A 1049 6.97 -43.75 27.85
C ASN A 1049 5.47 -43.94 28.12
N SER A 1050 4.69 -42.84 28.12
CA SER A 1050 3.24 -42.81 28.30
C SER A 1050 2.58 -42.10 27.12
N LYS A 1051 1.44 -42.62 26.65
CA LYS A 1051 0.65 -42.04 25.57
C LYS A 1051 -0.82 -42.01 25.94
N ARG A 1052 -1.58 -41.11 25.30
CA ARG A 1052 -2.99 -40.84 25.60
C ARG A 1052 -3.91 -41.49 24.57
N MET A 1053 -4.89 -42.26 25.03
CA MET A 1053 -5.95 -42.89 24.22
C MET A 1053 -7.30 -42.26 24.57
N ILE A 1054 -8.11 -41.96 23.56
CA ILE A 1054 -9.48 -41.47 23.71
C ILE A 1054 -10.41 -42.60 23.27
N VAL A 1055 -11.27 -43.07 24.18
CA VAL A 1055 -12.31 -44.07 23.91
C VAL A 1055 -13.64 -43.34 23.74
N LYS A 1056 -14.37 -43.60 22.66
CA LYS A 1056 -15.64 -42.95 22.34
C LYS A 1056 -16.83 -43.62 22.99
#